data_AF-A0A167B3I5-F1
#
_entry.id   AF-A0A167B3I5-F1
#
_cell.length_a   1.000
_cell.length_b   1.000
_cell.length_c   1.000
_cell.angle_alpha   90.00
_cell.angle_beta   90.00
_cell.angle_gamma   90.00
#
_symmetry.space_group_name_H-M   'P 1'
#
loop_
_entity.id
_entity.type
_entity.pdbx_description
1 polymer ?
#
loop_
_entity_poly.entity_id
_entity_poly.type
_entity_poly.pdbx_seq_one_letter_code
_entity_poly.pdbx_strand_id
1 'polypeptide(L)'
;MLLRLIAILLLSLAAGYAAHSGLTSMGHMRAVERLPEIKVAEIIPGVVQLSGKATSDGPMVTAPSSRRQTLYFRHVEERKVRDSEGGYYWRTVSDTRDATSFLRLEDETGSVRIYSDRGRQGFSAPRKYQQTRGDRRFTEYRIDPGDTITVLGLATPVAHTLGVQLRGLPEHYVARVSAFGESHQRQSLARTTLTSIWFSLAAVALIVLTLCWSLRIHKVAAFLSLLMISTLVLLMLWSLAAARIDLQVAMEQQEAASSAARETIQGTLSQHGLHWDGHWDGLATWSGALHTHLPEEQARLVERLHINVARTTERVRGTWEHWPERLVASLSGWERPNPIPLGSEAIQAMEVREANFEPTRLEGGVPMLILVLGALGAIFLLPIGLSMIHLKRTIENIPTSPSAGATYGLTELKGEILPAPQHEALTSPIEKTRCVYYHYKLEENRGTKKDSWVTISEEKVGKRFICRDREGDFPIDPEGAQVITTRKHTQRQRDRAPGGAIVSSGRYRHTEERLDVGDTLYALGRAQIDPETQQSLYMATSEPPYLLSNLSEAQLMLRKARGGFTSLTLGFIAALAALLTLIGLMGAFNGAALLIAAMITPIYMLIAVVVLMYNDLVFLRNRVDTTWSNIGVSLQKRATLIPAIQEVVKTSMAHERELQERLAQLRTQASNESVDIPRAEQLLGVEQQLLQQLRLLRESYPDLTTSQAMIGFHDTLVALENEVAFMRDGFNHAVERYNTRLGHVPEVFLATLLRFRRRDFFRAEVSVATPPDVSAMVPSTK
;
A
#
# COMPACT_ATOMS: atom_id res chain seq x y z
N MET A 1 -2.03 -19.36 -15.20
CA MET A 1 -2.30 -18.12 -15.96
C MET A 1 -3.80 -17.86 -16.05
N LEU A 2 -4.60 -18.83 -16.54
CA LEU A 2 -6.06 -18.75 -16.65
C LEU A 2 -6.78 -18.26 -15.37
N LEU A 3 -6.50 -18.87 -14.20
CA LEU A 3 -7.08 -18.44 -12.91
C LEU A 3 -6.82 -16.96 -12.58
N ARG A 4 -5.67 -16.41 -12.98
CA ARG A 4 -5.33 -15.00 -12.73
C ARG A 4 -6.06 -14.06 -13.67
N LEU A 5 -6.25 -14.46 -14.94
CA LEU A 5 -7.05 -13.70 -15.89
C LEU A 5 -8.53 -13.66 -15.48
N ILE A 6 -9.07 -14.79 -15.01
CA ILE A 6 -10.42 -14.85 -14.45
C ILE A 6 -10.54 -13.94 -13.22
N ALA A 7 -9.54 -13.95 -12.32
CA ALA A 7 -9.52 -13.05 -11.16
C ALA A 7 -9.50 -11.57 -11.57
N ILE A 8 -8.69 -11.19 -12.58
CA ILE A 8 -8.66 -9.82 -13.11
C ILE A 8 -10.03 -9.41 -13.67
N LEU A 9 -10.68 -10.30 -14.44
CA LEU A 9 -12.02 -10.04 -14.99
C LEU A 9 -13.06 -9.82 -13.89
N LEU A 10 -13.10 -10.72 -12.89
CA LEU A 10 -14.02 -10.61 -11.76
C LEU A 10 -13.78 -9.34 -10.94
N LEU A 11 -12.51 -9.00 -10.67
CA LEU A 11 -12.16 -7.76 -9.99
C LEU A 11 -12.54 -6.52 -10.80
N SER A 12 -12.42 -6.57 -12.13
CA SER A 12 -12.78 -5.45 -13.01
C SER A 12 -14.30 -5.20 -13.02
N LEU A 13 -15.09 -6.28 -13.08
CA LEU A 13 -16.55 -6.20 -12.95
C LEU A 13 -16.97 -5.67 -11.57
N ALA A 14 -16.34 -6.18 -10.51
CA ALA A 14 -16.60 -5.74 -9.14
C ALA A 14 -16.21 -4.26 -8.93
N ALA A 15 -15.07 -3.82 -9.49
CA ALA A 15 -14.65 -2.43 -9.47
C ALA A 15 -15.67 -1.54 -10.21
N GLY A 16 -16.04 -1.89 -11.44
CA GLY A 16 -17.03 -1.14 -12.21
C GLY A 16 -18.38 -1.00 -11.50
N TYR A 17 -18.88 -2.09 -10.91
CA TYR A 17 -20.13 -2.07 -10.14
C TYR A 17 -20.03 -1.17 -8.89
N ALA A 18 -18.95 -1.29 -8.12
CA ALA A 18 -18.76 -0.49 -6.92
C ALA A 18 -18.52 0.99 -7.24
N ALA A 19 -17.82 1.30 -8.34
CA ALA A 19 -17.65 2.66 -8.83
C ALA A 19 -19.00 3.29 -9.22
N HIS A 20 -19.80 2.57 -10.00
CA HIS A 20 -21.13 3.03 -10.40
C HIS A 20 -22.01 3.25 -9.18
N SER A 21 -22.10 2.27 -8.28
CA SER A 21 -22.86 2.39 -7.03
C SER A 21 -22.38 3.55 -6.16
N GLY A 22 -21.07 3.80 -6.10
CA GLY A 22 -20.51 4.91 -5.34
C GLY A 22 -20.89 6.27 -5.91
N LEU A 23 -20.74 6.45 -7.22
CA LEU A 23 -21.08 7.70 -7.92
C LEU A 23 -22.58 7.99 -7.90
N THR A 24 -23.44 6.97 -8.04
CA THR A 24 -24.89 7.14 -7.95
C THR A 24 -25.32 7.51 -6.54
N SER A 25 -24.80 6.84 -5.51
CA SER A 25 -25.09 7.18 -4.11
C SER A 25 -24.62 8.59 -3.74
N MET A 26 -23.47 9.02 -4.29
CA MET A 26 -22.98 10.38 -4.12
C MET A 26 -23.92 11.39 -4.77
N GLY A 27 -24.39 11.12 -6.00
CA GLY A 27 -25.37 11.96 -6.68
C GLY A 27 -26.67 12.09 -5.88
N HIS A 28 -27.22 10.98 -5.39
CA HIS A 28 -28.41 10.98 -4.53
C HIS A 28 -28.19 11.79 -3.25
N MET A 29 -27.04 11.65 -2.62
CA MET A 29 -26.71 12.40 -1.39
C MET A 29 -26.61 13.90 -1.65
N ARG A 30 -25.93 14.32 -2.72
CA ARG A 30 -25.78 15.74 -3.08
C ARG A 30 -27.11 16.36 -3.53
N ALA A 31 -27.95 15.58 -4.22
CA ALA A 31 -29.28 16.00 -4.60
C ALA A 31 -30.16 16.31 -3.37
N VAL A 32 -30.09 15.47 -2.32
CA VAL A 32 -30.76 15.73 -1.03
C VAL A 32 -30.15 16.96 -0.34
N GLU A 33 -28.83 17.08 -0.30
CA GLU A 33 -28.14 18.20 0.35
C GLU A 33 -28.49 19.56 -0.29
N ARG A 34 -28.84 19.60 -1.57
CA ARG A 34 -29.25 20.82 -2.26
C ARG A 34 -30.71 21.19 -2.10
N LEU A 35 -31.57 20.22 -1.83
CA LEU A 35 -32.98 20.46 -1.61
C LEU A 35 -33.13 21.20 -0.28
N PRO A 36 -33.55 22.48 -0.30
CA PRO A 36 -33.87 23.11 0.96
C PRO A 36 -35.12 22.48 1.54
N GLU A 37 -35.15 22.37 2.86
CA GLU A 37 -36.41 22.14 3.56
C GLU A 37 -37.33 23.35 3.32
N ILE A 38 -38.55 23.06 2.89
CA ILE A 38 -39.60 24.06 2.68
C ILE A 38 -40.77 23.76 3.61
N LYS A 39 -41.56 24.79 3.93
CA LYS A 39 -42.78 24.65 4.72
C LYS A 39 -43.94 24.17 3.84
N VAL A 40 -44.97 23.59 4.45
CA VAL A 40 -46.14 23.06 3.73
C VAL A 40 -46.84 24.12 2.89
N ALA A 41 -46.93 25.36 3.39
CA ALA A 41 -47.49 26.48 2.64
C ALA A 41 -46.63 26.94 1.44
N GLU A 42 -45.38 26.48 1.33
CA GLU A 42 -44.44 26.87 0.26
C GLU A 42 -44.35 25.82 -0.86
N ILE A 43 -45.15 24.76 -0.81
CA ILE A 43 -45.08 23.67 -1.78
C ILE A 43 -45.48 24.18 -3.17
N ILE A 44 -44.62 23.87 -4.15
CA ILE A 44 -44.90 24.00 -5.58
C ILE A 44 -44.74 22.64 -6.25
N PRO A 45 -45.37 22.42 -7.44
CA PRO A 45 -45.14 21.20 -8.21
C PRO A 45 -43.64 20.97 -8.46
N GLY A 46 -43.14 19.78 -8.11
CA GLY A 46 -41.71 19.46 -8.19
C GLY A 46 -41.21 18.60 -7.04
N VAL A 47 -39.90 18.33 -7.00
CA VAL A 47 -39.30 17.56 -5.90
C VAL A 47 -39.20 18.44 -4.67
N VAL A 48 -39.75 17.97 -3.55
CA VAL A 48 -39.82 18.73 -2.30
C VAL A 48 -39.29 17.92 -1.12
N GLN A 49 -38.74 18.65 -0.15
CA GLN A 49 -38.33 18.13 1.15
C GLN A 49 -39.11 18.86 2.25
N LEU A 50 -39.86 18.10 3.05
CA LEU A 50 -40.76 18.60 4.07
C LEU A 50 -40.50 17.91 5.39
N SER A 51 -40.62 18.61 6.52
CA SER A 51 -40.73 17.96 7.83
C SER A 51 -41.92 18.48 8.62
N GLY A 52 -42.51 17.60 9.40
CA GLY A 52 -43.69 17.90 10.20
C GLY A 52 -44.16 16.69 11.00
N LYS A 53 -45.24 16.86 11.76
CA LYS A 53 -45.87 15.78 12.50
C LYS A 53 -46.70 14.92 11.55
N ALA A 54 -46.48 13.62 11.63
CA ALA A 54 -47.20 12.64 10.82
C ALA A 54 -48.53 12.26 11.49
N THR A 55 -49.65 12.45 10.82
CA THR A 55 -50.98 11.97 11.22
C THR A 55 -51.55 11.06 10.14
N SER A 56 -52.63 10.33 10.46
CA SER A 56 -53.27 9.43 9.50
C SER A 56 -54.42 10.15 8.80
N ASP A 57 -54.48 10.05 7.47
CA ASP A 57 -55.62 10.50 6.65
C ASP A 57 -56.43 9.32 6.09
N GLY A 58 -56.10 8.09 6.51
CA GLY A 58 -56.73 6.84 6.09
C GLY A 58 -56.64 5.75 7.16
N PRO A 59 -56.99 4.49 6.84
CA PRO A 59 -56.91 3.38 7.78
C PRO A 59 -55.45 3.12 8.19
N MET A 60 -55.18 3.16 9.50
CA MET A 60 -53.89 2.84 10.09
C MET A 60 -53.58 1.35 9.99
N VAL A 61 -52.28 1.02 10.02
CA VAL A 61 -51.84 -0.38 10.00
C VAL A 61 -51.46 -0.84 11.40
N THR A 62 -51.86 -2.06 11.74
CA THR A 62 -51.61 -2.64 13.07
C THR A 62 -50.29 -3.38 13.10
N ALA A 63 -49.39 -2.98 13.99
CA ALA A 63 -48.10 -3.64 14.19
C ALA A 63 -48.28 -5.09 14.73
N PRO A 64 -47.61 -6.11 14.15
CA PRO A 64 -47.91 -7.52 14.47
C PRO A 64 -47.66 -7.95 15.93
N SER A 65 -46.57 -7.49 16.54
CA SER A 65 -46.16 -7.87 17.89
C SER A 65 -46.70 -6.92 18.95
N SER A 66 -46.57 -5.60 18.77
CA SER A 66 -47.07 -4.63 19.77
C SER A 66 -48.56 -4.37 19.68
N ARG A 67 -49.24 -4.80 18.61
CA ARG A 67 -50.67 -4.54 18.31
C ARG A 67 -51.07 -3.06 18.36
N ARG A 68 -50.12 -2.15 18.11
CA ARG A 68 -50.39 -0.70 18.07
C ARG A 68 -50.84 -0.28 16.67
N GLN A 69 -51.74 0.69 16.62
CA GLN A 69 -52.09 1.39 15.38
C GLN A 69 -50.95 2.34 15.00
N THR A 70 -50.42 2.18 13.79
CA THR A 70 -49.22 2.87 13.31
C THR A 70 -49.40 3.33 11.87
N LEU A 71 -48.61 4.34 11.47
CA LEU A 71 -48.57 4.84 10.09
C LEU A 71 -47.71 3.94 9.20
N TYR A 72 -46.66 3.37 9.77
CA TYR A 72 -45.77 2.40 9.11
C TYR A 72 -45.17 1.46 10.15
N PHE A 73 -44.98 0.20 9.76
CA PHE A 73 -44.12 -0.71 10.49
C PHE A 73 -43.21 -1.53 9.57
N ARG A 74 -42.03 -1.87 10.09
CA ARG A 74 -41.20 -3.00 9.65
C ARG A 74 -41.05 -3.96 10.80
N HIS A 75 -41.51 -5.19 10.61
CA HIS A 75 -41.47 -6.26 11.60
C HIS A 75 -40.46 -7.32 11.14
N VAL A 76 -39.38 -7.45 11.90
CA VAL A 76 -38.32 -8.44 11.66
C VAL A 76 -38.44 -9.53 12.71
N GLU A 77 -38.69 -10.75 12.25
CA GLU A 77 -38.61 -11.96 13.06
C GLU A 77 -37.28 -12.64 12.80
N GLU A 78 -36.54 -12.92 13.86
CA GLU A 78 -35.25 -13.60 13.80
C GLU A 78 -35.26 -14.85 14.68
N ARG A 79 -34.60 -15.90 14.23
CA ARG A 79 -34.41 -17.14 14.99
C ARG A 79 -32.95 -17.28 15.40
N LYS A 80 -32.71 -17.69 16.64
CA LYS A 80 -31.40 -18.03 17.16
C LYS A 80 -30.93 -19.32 16.50
N VAL A 81 -29.79 -19.27 15.82
CA VAL A 81 -29.17 -20.40 15.13
C VAL A 81 -27.78 -20.62 15.70
N ARG A 82 -27.41 -21.88 15.91
CA ARG A 82 -26.06 -22.26 16.32
C ARG A 82 -25.16 -22.41 15.10
N ASP A 83 -23.98 -21.80 15.13
CA ASP A 83 -22.97 -21.98 14.09
C ASP A 83 -22.15 -23.27 14.31
N SER A 84 -21.29 -23.59 13.34
CA SER A 84 -20.40 -24.76 13.38
C SER A 84 -19.29 -24.66 14.43
N GLU A 85 -19.03 -23.47 14.97
CA GLU A 85 -18.02 -23.21 15.99
C GLU A 85 -18.60 -23.22 17.42
N GLY A 86 -19.91 -23.41 17.54
CA GLY A 86 -20.64 -23.48 18.81
C GLY A 86 -21.20 -22.15 19.30
N GLY A 87 -20.99 -21.06 18.57
CA GLY A 87 -21.58 -19.74 18.78
C GLY A 87 -23.04 -19.66 18.32
N TYR A 88 -23.73 -18.59 18.71
CA TYR A 88 -25.12 -18.33 18.32
C TYR A 88 -25.23 -17.00 17.60
N TYR A 89 -25.97 -16.96 16.50
CA TYR A 89 -26.35 -15.74 15.81
C TYR A 89 -27.85 -15.71 15.51
N TRP A 90 -28.37 -14.51 15.26
CA TRP A 90 -29.77 -14.31 14.88
C TRP A 90 -29.88 -14.36 13.35
N ARG A 91 -30.71 -15.27 12.83
CA ARG A 91 -31.03 -15.39 11.41
C ARG A 91 -32.43 -14.85 11.16
N THR A 92 -32.59 -13.90 10.24
CA THR A 92 -33.91 -13.40 9.83
C THR A 92 -34.76 -14.53 9.23
N VAL A 93 -35.95 -14.71 9.77
CA VAL A 93 -36.98 -15.66 9.32
C VAL A 93 -38.01 -14.94 8.46
N SER A 94 -38.46 -13.76 8.90
CA SER A 94 -39.39 -12.91 8.15
C SER A 94 -39.03 -11.43 8.33
N ASP A 95 -39.21 -10.64 7.28
CA ASP A 95 -39.11 -9.17 7.27
C ASP A 95 -40.33 -8.64 6.53
N THR A 96 -41.37 -8.30 7.27
CA THR A 96 -42.64 -7.79 6.73
C THR A 96 -42.76 -6.30 6.95
N ARG A 97 -43.31 -5.60 5.97
CA ARG A 97 -43.46 -4.14 5.98
C ARG A 97 -44.84 -3.79 5.47
N ASP A 98 -45.46 -2.80 6.09
CA ASP A 98 -46.71 -2.24 5.63
C ASP A 98 -46.83 -0.79 6.09
N ALA A 99 -47.57 0.02 5.34
CA ALA A 99 -47.83 1.42 5.65
C ALA A 99 -49.25 1.81 5.26
N THR A 100 -49.71 2.92 5.83
CA THR A 100 -50.95 3.54 5.35
C THR A 100 -50.79 4.00 3.91
N SER A 101 -51.89 3.96 3.16
CA SER A 101 -51.90 4.42 1.76
C SER A 101 -51.84 5.96 1.67
N PHE A 102 -52.28 6.64 2.73
CA PHE A 102 -52.30 8.09 2.85
C PHE A 102 -51.77 8.49 4.23
N LEU A 103 -50.78 9.37 4.25
CA LEU A 103 -50.31 10.05 5.46
C LEU A 103 -50.63 11.54 5.34
N ARG A 104 -50.88 12.20 6.46
CA ARG A 104 -50.96 13.66 6.53
C ARG A 104 -49.72 14.16 7.27
N LEU A 105 -49.06 15.15 6.69
CA LEU A 105 -47.94 15.85 7.31
C LEU A 105 -48.41 17.23 7.72
N GLU A 106 -48.24 17.57 8.99
CA GLU A 106 -48.66 18.85 9.56
C GLU A 106 -47.45 19.62 10.07
N ASP A 107 -47.29 20.86 9.62
CA ASP A 107 -46.34 21.82 10.15
C ASP A 107 -47.06 23.09 10.64
N GLU A 108 -46.30 24.11 11.06
CA GLU A 108 -46.85 25.39 11.56
C GLU A 108 -47.61 26.19 10.50
N THR A 109 -47.43 25.87 9.22
CA THR A 109 -47.97 26.62 8.08
C THR A 109 -49.15 25.93 7.42
N GLY A 110 -49.33 24.62 7.61
CA GLY A 110 -50.47 23.89 7.06
C GLY A 110 -50.32 22.37 7.11
N SER A 111 -51.15 21.69 6.32
CA SER A 111 -51.12 20.23 6.20
C SER A 111 -51.13 19.77 4.74
N VAL A 112 -50.35 18.73 4.42
CA VAL A 112 -50.29 18.13 3.08
C VAL A 112 -50.47 16.63 3.14
N ARG A 113 -51.12 16.07 2.11
CA ARG A 113 -51.33 14.64 1.97
C ARG A 113 -50.15 14.00 1.22
N ILE A 114 -49.63 12.91 1.78
CA ILE A 114 -48.56 12.09 1.21
C ILE A 114 -49.16 10.77 0.74
N TYR A 115 -48.92 10.44 -0.52
CA TYR A 115 -49.39 9.24 -1.18
C TYR A 115 -48.32 8.16 -1.11
N SER A 116 -48.63 7.08 -0.39
CA SER A 116 -47.70 5.98 -0.10
C SER A 116 -48.18 4.67 -0.72
N ASP A 117 -47.24 3.91 -1.29
CA ASP A 117 -47.49 2.57 -1.82
C ASP A 117 -47.34 1.49 -0.73
N ARG A 118 -48.11 1.65 0.36
CA ARG A 118 -48.16 0.69 1.49
C ARG A 118 -46.78 0.24 2.00
N GLY A 119 -45.82 1.16 2.07
CA GLY A 119 -44.52 0.89 2.69
C GLY A 119 -43.53 0.08 1.84
N ARG A 120 -43.81 -0.14 0.54
CA ARG A 120 -42.91 -0.88 -0.35
C ARG A 120 -41.59 -0.17 -0.63
N GLN A 121 -41.52 1.16 -0.50
CA GLN A 121 -40.29 1.94 -0.74
C GLN A 121 -40.14 3.12 0.21
N GLY A 122 -38.90 3.42 0.62
CA GLY A 122 -38.54 4.71 1.21
C GLY A 122 -38.78 4.91 2.71
N PHE A 123 -39.37 3.97 3.45
CA PHE A 123 -39.66 4.19 4.87
C PHE A 123 -38.50 3.83 5.80
N SER A 124 -38.17 4.75 6.72
CA SER A 124 -37.19 4.54 7.79
C SER A 124 -37.78 4.90 9.15
N ALA A 125 -37.75 3.97 10.09
CA ALA A 125 -38.42 4.13 11.38
C ALA A 125 -37.51 3.68 12.55
N PRO A 126 -37.58 4.33 13.72
CA PRO A 126 -36.86 3.91 14.91
C PRO A 126 -37.40 2.58 15.42
N ARG A 127 -36.51 1.80 16.05
CA ARG A 127 -36.91 0.59 16.78
C ARG A 127 -37.70 1.00 18.02
N LYS A 128 -39.01 0.72 18.03
CA LYS A 128 -39.90 1.07 19.16
C LYS A 128 -40.32 -0.14 19.99
N TYR A 129 -40.11 -1.36 19.49
CA TYR A 129 -40.44 -2.58 20.23
C TYR A 129 -39.44 -3.68 19.92
N GLN A 130 -39.05 -4.44 20.94
CA GLN A 130 -38.28 -5.66 20.79
C GLN A 130 -38.68 -6.65 21.88
N GLN A 131 -38.98 -7.88 21.49
CA GLN A 131 -39.31 -8.95 22.42
C GLN A 131 -38.64 -10.25 21.97
N THR A 132 -38.02 -10.94 22.93
CA THR A 132 -37.44 -12.26 22.70
C THR A 132 -38.31 -13.31 23.38
N ARG A 133 -38.73 -14.35 22.64
CA ARG A 133 -39.52 -15.49 23.13
C ARG A 133 -38.80 -16.78 22.73
N GLY A 134 -38.13 -17.42 23.69
CA GLY A 134 -37.30 -18.61 23.44
C GLY A 134 -36.21 -18.32 22.40
N ASP A 135 -36.16 -19.12 21.34
CA ASP A 135 -35.21 -18.96 20.23
C ASP A 135 -35.65 -17.95 19.16
N ARG A 136 -36.72 -17.17 19.39
CA ARG A 136 -37.18 -16.16 18.44
C ARG A 136 -37.10 -14.76 19.02
N ARG A 137 -36.70 -13.80 18.19
CA ARG A 137 -36.64 -12.37 18.51
C ARG A 137 -37.50 -11.61 17.51
N PHE A 138 -38.47 -10.86 18.03
CA PHE A 138 -39.38 -10.02 17.26
C PHE A 138 -38.95 -8.57 17.48
N THR A 139 -38.62 -7.88 16.40
CA THR A 139 -38.19 -6.48 16.43
C THR A 139 -39.10 -5.66 15.54
N GLU A 140 -39.65 -4.57 16.07
CA GLU A 140 -40.49 -3.65 15.30
C GLU A 140 -39.88 -2.25 15.21
N TYR A 141 -39.84 -1.76 13.98
CA TYR A 141 -39.52 -0.39 13.64
C TYR A 141 -40.80 0.29 13.19
N ARG A 142 -41.22 1.37 13.86
CA ARG A 142 -42.57 1.92 13.69
C ARG A 142 -42.57 3.45 13.63
N ILE A 143 -43.42 4.00 12.77
CA ILE A 143 -43.81 5.42 12.77
C ILE A 143 -45.22 5.47 13.36
N ASP A 144 -45.33 6.06 14.54
CA ASP A 144 -46.60 6.25 15.23
C ASP A 144 -47.19 7.63 14.88
N PRO A 145 -48.52 7.80 14.95
CA PRO A 145 -49.14 9.12 14.80
C PRO A 145 -48.56 10.13 15.82
N GLY A 146 -48.25 11.33 15.35
CA GLY A 146 -47.60 12.40 16.14
C GLY A 146 -46.07 12.38 16.07
N ASP A 147 -45.44 11.33 15.53
CA ASP A 147 -44.00 11.34 15.27
C ASP A 147 -43.65 12.44 14.26
N THR A 148 -42.53 13.12 14.47
CA THR A 148 -41.97 14.03 13.47
C THR A 148 -41.28 13.23 12.39
N ILE A 149 -41.64 13.46 11.14
CA ILE A 149 -41.06 12.79 9.98
C ILE A 149 -40.53 13.82 8.98
N THR A 150 -39.48 13.44 8.26
CA THR A 150 -38.98 14.13 7.07
C THR A 150 -39.35 13.32 5.83
N VAL A 151 -39.86 14.01 4.82
CA VAL A 151 -40.44 13.43 3.60
C VAL A 151 -39.77 14.06 2.39
N LEU A 152 -39.18 13.21 1.56
CA LEU A 152 -38.70 13.56 0.23
C LEU A 152 -39.59 12.88 -0.80
N GLY A 153 -40.24 13.68 -1.64
CA GLY A 153 -41.22 13.21 -2.62
C GLY A 153 -41.46 14.21 -3.74
N LEU A 154 -42.31 13.83 -4.69
CA LEU A 154 -42.73 14.68 -5.81
C LEU A 154 -44.07 15.34 -5.48
N ALA A 155 -44.09 16.65 -5.26
CA ALA A 155 -45.31 17.42 -5.17
C ALA A 155 -45.97 17.51 -6.56
N THR A 156 -47.22 17.08 -6.62
CA THR A 156 -48.05 17.10 -7.84
C THR A 156 -49.43 17.65 -7.50
N PRO A 157 -50.08 18.39 -8.40
CA PRO A 157 -51.47 18.79 -8.21
C PRO A 157 -52.37 17.55 -8.22
N VAL A 158 -53.21 17.40 -7.18
CA VAL A 158 -54.22 16.33 -7.07
C VAL A 158 -55.58 16.98 -6.82
N ALA A 159 -56.42 17.02 -7.86
CA ALA A 159 -57.68 17.77 -7.88
C ALA A 159 -57.47 19.28 -7.62
N HIS A 160 -57.83 19.78 -6.43
CA HIS A 160 -57.72 21.20 -6.05
C HIS A 160 -56.66 21.46 -4.97
N THR A 161 -55.89 20.45 -4.55
CA THR A 161 -54.83 20.59 -3.54
C THR A 161 -53.54 19.95 -4.02
N LEU A 162 -52.40 20.39 -3.47
CA LEU A 162 -51.11 19.76 -3.73
C LEU A 162 -50.98 18.48 -2.89
N GLY A 163 -50.45 17.43 -3.52
CA GLY A 163 -50.20 16.14 -2.91
C GLY A 163 -48.77 15.67 -3.18
N VAL A 164 -48.13 15.06 -2.19
CA VAL A 164 -46.75 14.55 -2.33
C VAL A 164 -46.78 13.06 -2.66
N GLN A 165 -46.32 12.71 -3.86
CA GLN A 165 -46.18 11.33 -4.30
C GLN A 165 -44.79 10.78 -3.95
N LEU A 166 -44.74 9.54 -3.47
CA LEU A 166 -43.49 8.81 -3.22
C LEU A 166 -43.02 8.00 -4.45
N ARG A 167 -43.59 8.25 -5.63
CA ARG A 167 -43.28 7.57 -6.89
C ARG A 167 -43.14 8.60 -8.02
N GLY A 168 -42.48 8.18 -9.11
CA GLY A 168 -42.28 9.03 -10.28
C GLY A 168 -41.25 10.14 -10.08
N LEU A 169 -40.41 10.04 -9.04
CA LEU A 169 -39.28 10.96 -8.88
C LEU A 169 -38.27 10.75 -10.01
N PRO A 170 -37.55 11.81 -10.43
CA PRO A 170 -36.44 11.69 -11.38
C PRO A 170 -35.37 10.71 -10.87
N GLU A 171 -34.58 10.14 -11.78
CA GLU A 171 -33.61 9.06 -11.53
C GLU A 171 -32.60 9.36 -10.39
N HIS A 172 -32.34 10.64 -10.12
CA HIS A 172 -31.40 11.12 -9.11
C HIS A 172 -32.02 11.35 -7.72
N TYR A 173 -33.32 11.11 -7.55
CA TYR A 173 -34.00 11.24 -6.26
C TYR A 173 -34.65 9.93 -5.84
N VAL A 174 -34.48 9.58 -4.56
CA VAL A 174 -35.11 8.40 -3.97
C VAL A 174 -36.13 8.87 -2.95
N ALA A 175 -37.41 8.58 -3.21
CA ALA A 175 -38.48 8.90 -2.27
C ALA A 175 -38.19 8.32 -0.90
N ARG A 176 -38.39 9.13 0.15
CA ARG A 176 -38.08 8.70 1.51
C ARG A 176 -39.02 9.34 2.52
N VAL A 177 -39.51 8.53 3.44
CA VAL A 177 -40.28 8.95 4.62
C VAL A 177 -39.55 8.44 5.84
N SER A 178 -39.11 9.34 6.72
CA SER A 178 -38.26 8.95 7.83
C SER A 178 -38.61 9.64 9.12
N ALA A 179 -38.74 8.86 10.18
CA ALA A 179 -38.82 9.37 11.55
C ALA A 179 -37.43 9.65 12.16
N PHE A 180 -36.34 9.38 11.43
CA PHE A 180 -35.01 9.91 11.75
C PHE A 180 -34.79 11.23 11.02
N GLY A 181 -34.12 12.17 11.68
CA GLY A 181 -33.76 13.46 11.11
C GLY A 181 -32.93 13.35 9.82
N GLU A 182 -32.90 14.45 9.08
CA GLU A 182 -32.25 14.57 7.78
C GLU A 182 -30.78 14.11 7.77
N SER A 183 -30.03 14.48 8.82
CA SER A 183 -28.60 14.15 8.97
C SER A 183 -28.33 12.64 8.93
N HIS A 184 -29.16 11.83 9.60
CA HIS A 184 -28.98 10.38 9.64
C HIS A 184 -29.13 9.73 8.26
N GLN A 185 -30.00 10.26 7.40
CA GLN A 185 -30.15 9.76 6.04
C GLN A 185 -28.96 10.11 5.16
N ARG A 186 -28.52 11.37 5.22
CA ARG A 186 -27.36 11.84 4.48
C ARG A 186 -26.11 11.07 4.87
N GLN A 187 -25.93 10.78 6.17
CA GLN A 187 -24.88 9.91 6.69
C GLN A 187 -24.93 8.47 6.17
N SER A 188 -26.12 7.89 5.98
CA SER A 188 -26.24 6.55 5.41
C SER A 188 -25.76 6.52 3.95
N LEU A 189 -26.15 7.51 3.15
CA LEU A 189 -25.73 7.63 1.75
C LEU A 189 -24.22 7.93 1.66
N ALA A 190 -23.71 8.82 2.52
CA ALA A 190 -22.30 9.13 2.66
C ALA A 190 -21.46 7.87 2.94
N ARG A 191 -21.90 7.03 3.90
CA ARG A 191 -21.23 5.75 4.20
C ARG A 191 -21.20 4.83 2.99
N THR A 192 -22.33 4.64 2.30
CA THR A 192 -22.38 3.77 1.11
C THR A 192 -21.51 4.28 -0.03
N THR A 193 -21.46 5.60 -0.23
CA THR A 193 -20.61 6.26 -1.20
C THR A 193 -19.14 5.96 -0.90
N LEU A 194 -18.73 6.21 0.35
CA LEU A 194 -17.36 6.01 0.80
C LEU A 194 -16.90 4.55 0.64
N THR A 195 -17.71 3.60 1.11
CA THR A 195 -17.37 2.17 1.07
C THR A 195 -17.28 1.65 -0.36
N SER A 196 -18.16 2.12 -1.25
CA SER A 196 -18.19 1.66 -2.64
C SER A 196 -17.02 2.22 -3.45
N ILE A 197 -16.71 3.51 -3.27
CA ILE A 197 -15.51 4.14 -3.88
C ILE A 197 -14.24 3.43 -3.38
N TRP A 198 -14.12 3.21 -2.06
CA TRP A 198 -12.97 2.50 -1.50
C TRP A 198 -12.84 1.08 -2.05
N PHE A 199 -13.93 0.30 -2.09
CA PHE A 199 -13.91 -1.07 -2.61
C PHE A 199 -13.49 -1.10 -4.08
N SER A 200 -13.95 -0.14 -4.88
CA SER A 200 -13.54 -0.04 -6.27
C SER A 200 -12.05 0.29 -6.42
N LEU A 201 -11.50 1.21 -5.63
CA LEU A 201 -10.06 1.52 -5.65
C LEU A 201 -9.22 0.32 -5.17
N ALA A 202 -9.69 -0.37 -4.14
CA ALA A 202 -9.06 -1.58 -3.64
C ALA A 202 -9.03 -2.68 -4.71
N ALA A 203 -10.13 -2.87 -5.44
CA ALA A 203 -10.19 -3.80 -6.56
C ALA A 203 -9.17 -3.43 -7.65
N VAL A 204 -9.02 -2.15 -8.00
CA VAL A 204 -8.02 -1.68 -8.97
C VAL A 204 -6.60 -1.93 -8.49
N ALA A 205 -6.29 -1.67 -7.22
CA ALA A 205 -4.99 -1.98 -6.64
C ALA A 205 -4.67 -3.48 -6.71
N LEU A 206 -5.66 -4.34 -6.45
CA LEU A 206 -5.53 -5.79 -6.59
C LEU A 206 -5.42 -6.24 -8.06
N ILE A 207 -6.07 -5.56 -9.00
CA ILE A 207 -5.89 -5.80 -10.45
C ILE A 207 -4.43 -5.52 -10.84
N VAL A 208 -3.86 -4.38 -10.44
CA VAL A 208 -2.46 -4.05 -10.73
C VAL A 208 -1.51 -5.11 -10.13
N LEU A 209 -1.75 -5.52 -8.89
CA LEU A 209 -0.97 -6.58 -8.23
C LEU A 209 -1.02 -7.90 -9.00
N THR A 210 -2.23 -8.36 -9.35
CA THR A 210 -2.43 -9.62 -10.09
C THR A 210 -1.89 -9.57 -11.52
N LEU A 211 -1.98 -8.40 -12.18
CA LEU A 211 -1.40 -8.13 -13.49
C LEU A 211 0.12 -8.22 -13.44
N CYS A 212 0.76 -7.58 -12.45
CA CYS A 212 2.22 -7.67 -12.26
C CYS A 212 2.68 -9.11 -12.06
N TRP A 213 1.92 -9.92 -11.31
CA TRP A 213 2.22 -11.33 -11.14
C TRP A 213 2.03 -12.15 -12.41
N SER A 214 1.05 -11.80 -13.24
CA SER A 214 0.80 -12.45 -14.53
C SER A 214 1.93 -12.15 -15.52
N LEU A 215 2.32 -10.88 -15.63
CA LEU A 215 3.37 -10.38 -16.52
C LEU A 215 4.79 -10.60 -16.00
N ARG A 216 4.96 -11.26 -14.85
CA ARG A 216 6.27 -11.49 -14.20
C ARG A 216 7.06 -10.19 -13.97
N ILE A 217 6.36 -9.09 -13.67
CA ILE A 217 6.98 -7.83 -13.29
C ILE A 217 7.46 -7.95 -11.85
N HIS A 218 8.78 -7.83 -11.63
CA HIS A 218 9.39 -7.78 -10.30
C HIS A 218 9.98 -6.41 -9.96
N LYS A 219 10.14 -5.51 -10.94
CA LYS A 219 10.70 -4.17 -10.70
C LYS A 219 9.74 -3.35 -9.84
N VAL A 220 10.23 -2.89 -8.69
CA VAL A 220 9.42 -2.18 -7.67
C VAL A 220 8.92 -0.85 -8.22
N ALA A 221 9.79 -0.10 -8.91
CA ALA A 221 9.43 1.18 -9.52
C ALA A 221 8.30 1.02 -10.56
N ALA A 222 8.35 -0.03 -11.39
CA ALA A 222 7.29 -0.31 -12.35
C ALA A 222 5.96 -0.63 -11.66
N PHE A 223 5.97 -1.47 -10.63
CA PHE A 223 4.78 -1.78 -9.83
C PHE A 223 4.17 -0.54 -9.17
N LEU A 224 4.98 0.27 -8.48
CA LEU A 224 4.51 1.49 -7.81
C LEU A 224 3.99 2.52 -8.83
N SER A 225 4.63 2.65 -9.99
CA SER A 225 4.18 3.56 -11.05
C SER A 225 2.85 3.12 -11.64
N LEU A 226 2.68 1.82 -11.95
CA LEU A 226 1.42 1.28 -12.44
C LEU A 226 0.29 1.48 -11.42
N LEU A 227 0.56 1.24 -10.14
CA LEU A 227 -0.41 1.42 -9.06
C LEU A 227 -0.81 2.90 -8.92
N MET A 228 0.17 3.80 -8.93
CA MET A 228 -0.03 5.25 -8.86
C MET A 228 -0.84 5.77 -10.06
N ILE A 229 -0.41 5.47 -11.28
CA ILE A 229 -1.05 5.96 -12.52
C ILE A 229 -2.49 5.44 -12.60
N SER A 230 -2.71 4.14 -12.34
CA SER A 230 -4.05 3.54 -12.45
C SER A 230 -5.04 4.17 -11.48
N THR A 231 -4.62 4.43 -10.24
CA THR A 231 -5.48 5.03 -9.22
C THR A 231 -5.68 6.54 -9.41
N LEU A 232 -4.63 7.25 -9.82
CA LEU A 232 -4.69 8.67 -10.18
C LEU A 232 -5.69 8.91 -11.33
N VAL A 233 -5.54 8.17 -12.43
CA VAL A 233 -6.43 8.29 -13.61
C VAL A 233 -7.86 7.98 -13.21
N LEU A 234 -8.09 6.92 -12.45
CA LEU A 234 -9.44 6.52 -12.05
C LEU A 234 -10.11 7.56 -11.15
N LEU A 235 -9.41 8.08 -10.13
CA LEU A 235 -9.93 9.14 -9.27
C LEU A 235 -10.19 10.43 -10.04
N MET A 236 -9.34 10.78 -11.01
CA MET A 236 -9.54 11.93 -11.88
C MET A 236 -10.77 11.77 -12.77
N LEU A 237 -10.96 10.61 -13.40
CA LEU A 237 -12.14 10.31 -14.21
C LEU A 237 -13.42 10.34 -13.37
N TRP A 238 -13.40 9.78 -12.17
CA TRP A 238 -14.55 9.83 -11.26
C TRP A 238 -14.81 11.21 -10.72
N SER A 239 -13.78 12.01 -10.46
CA SER A 239 -13.91 13.42 -10.07
C SER A 239 -14.63 14.24 -11.15
N LEU A 240 -14.26 14.06 -12.42
CA LEU A 240 -14.94 14.70 -13.55
C LEU A 240 -16.38 14.19 -13.74
N ALA A 241 -16.59 12.87 -13.64
CA ALA A 241 -17.92 12.27 -13.75
C ALA A 241 -18.85 12.75 -12.61
N ALA A 242 -18.33 12.79 -11.39
CA ALA A 242 -18.96 13.33 -10.20
C ALA A 242 -19.40 14.78 -10.43
N ALA A 243 -18.49 15.64 -10.87
CA ALA A 243 -18.77 17.04 -11.15
C ALA A 243 -19.80 17.23 -12.27
N ARG A 244 -19.79 16.37 -13.30
CA ARG A 244 -20.78 16.41 -14.38
C ARG A 244 -22.18 16.06 -13.90
N ILE A 245 -22.35 14.91 -13.24
CA ILE A 245 -23.64 14.46 -12.71
C ILE A 245 -24.17 15.53 -11.75
N ASP A 246 -23.30 16.00 -10.89
CA ASP A 246 -23.64 16.97 -9.88
C ASP A 246 -24.10 18.29 -10.50
N LEU A 247 -23.36 18.86 -11.44
CA LEU A 247 -23.74 20.13 -12.06
C LEU A 247 -25.01 20.00 -12.93
N GLN A 248 -25.15 18.89 -13.67
CA GLN A 248 -26.33 18.60 -14.48
C GLN A 248 -27.60 18.60 -13.62
N VAL A 249 -27.61 17.83 -12.53
CA VAL A 249 -28.76 17.75 -11.61
C VAL A 249 -29.06 19.10 -10.97
N ALA A 250 -28.02 19.88 -10.64
CA ALA A 250 -28.19 21.22 -10.09
C ALA A 250 -28.94 22.14 -11.07
N MET A 251 -28.53 22.14 -12.35
CA MET A 251 -29.12 22.98 -13.38
C MET A 251 -30.56 22.58 -13.69
N GLU A 252 -30.81 21.27 -13.91
CA GLU A 252 -32.16 20.74 -14.15
C GLU A 252 -33.12 21.10 -13.00
N GLN A 253 -32.65 20.97 -11.75
CA GLN A 253 -33.44 21.32 -10.57
C GLN A 253 -33.74 22.82 -10.50
N GLN A 254 -32.76 23.67 -10.76
CA GLN A 254 -32.93 25.13 -10.72
C GLN A 254 -33.88 25.61 -11.81
N GLU A 255 -33.79 25.05 -13.02
CA GLU A 255 -34.68 25.38 -14.13
C GLU A 255 -36.13 24.94 -13.84
N ALA A 256 -36.32 23.72 -13.32
CA ALA A 256 -37.62 23.22 -12.93
C ALA A 256 -38.25 24.06 -11.80
N ALA A 257 -37.47 24.40 -10.76
CA ALA A 257 -37.94 25.23 -9.65
C ALA A 257 -38.29 26.66 -10.12
N SER A 258 -37.46 27.24 -10.99
CA SER A 258 -37.70 28.57 -11.56
C SER A 258 -38.98 28.60 -12.41
N SER A 259 -39.20 27.58 -13.23
CA SER A 259 -40.37 27.47 -14.10
C SER A 259 -41.66 27.27 -13.31
N ALA A 260 -41.67 26.34 -12.34
CA ALA A 260 -42.83 26.11 -11.48
C ALA A 260 -43.19 27.32 -10.60
N ALA A 261 -42.17 28.02 -10.09
CA ALA A 261 -42.39 29.26 -9.36
C ALA A 261 -42.94 30.37 -10.25
N ARG A 262 -42.44 30.53 -11.48
CA ARG A 262 -42.98 31.52 -12.44
C ARG A 262 -44.46 31.28 -12.71
N GLU A 263 -44.83 30.04 -13.02
CA GLU A 263 -46.22 29.67 -13.30
C GLU A 263 -47.13 29.95 -12.09
N THR A 264 -46.68 29.59 -10.88
CA THR A 264 -47.44 29.80 -9.65
C THR A 264 -47.61 31.28 -9.31
N ILE A 265 -46.53 32.08 -9.44
CA ILE A 265 -46.56 33.52 -9.18
C ILE A 265 -47.44 34.21 -10.22
N GLN A 266 -47.27 33.92 -11.50
CA GLN A 266 -48.07 34.50 -12.57
C GLN A 266 -49.56 34.16 -12.43
N GLY A 267 -49.88 32.92 -12.07
CA GLY A 267 -51.24 32.50 -11.74
C GLY A 267 -51.83 33.30 -10.57
N THR A 268 -51.06 33.49 -9.49
CA THR A 268 -51.50 34.25 -8.31
C THR A 268 -51.72 35.73 -8.62
N LEU A 269 -50.80 36.35 -9.37
CA LEU A 269 -50.88 37.77 -9.77
C LEU A 269 -52.04 38.03 -10.73
N SER A 270 -52.20 37.17 -11.75
CA SER A 270 -53.27 37.33 -12.75
C SER A 270 -54.67 37.21 -12.15
N GLN A 271 -54.86 36.36 -11.13
CA GLN A 271 -56.12 36.27 -10.37
C GLN A 271 -56.50 37.58 -9.66
N HIS A 272 -55.52 38.43 -9.35
CA HIS A 272 -55.71 39.72 -8.66
C HIS A 272 -55.50 40.92 -9.58
N GLY A 273 -55.51 40.72 -10.90
CA GLY A 273 -55.39 41.79 -11.89
C GLY A 273 -54.00 42.42 -12.02
N LEU A 274 -52.97 41.79 -11.45
CA LEU A 274 -51.58 42.22 -11.59
C LEU A 274 -50.93 41.49 -12.77
N HIS A 275 -50.23 42.22 -13.63
CA HIS A 275 -49.51 41.64 -14.77
C HIS A 275 -48.01 41.65 -14.52
N TRP A 276 -47.38 40.48 -14.58
CA TRP A 276 -45.93 40.31 -14.51
C TRP A 276 -45.43 39.68 -15.80
N ASP A 277 -44.33 40.24 -16.32
CA ASP A 277 -43.71 39.86 -17.59
C ASP A 277 -42.83 38.59 -17.50
N GLY A 278 -42.67 38.04 -16.29
CA GLY A 278 -41.88 36.85 -16.02
C GLY A 278 -40.39 37.14 -15.73
N HIS A 279 -39.96 38.41 -15.78
CA HIS A 279 -38.59 38.81 -15.42
C HIS A 279 -38.47 39.06 -13.92
N TRP A 280 -37.51 38.40 -13.29
CA TRP A 280 -37.29 38.50 -11.85
C TRP A 280 -36.93 39.92 -11.36
N ASP A 281 -36.30 40.73 -12.23
CA ASP A 281 -35.94 42.13 -11.93
C ASP A 281 -37.15 42.99 -11.55
N GLY A 282 -38.28 42.82 -12.25
CA GLY A 282 -39.51 43.55 -11.96
C GLY A 282 -40.11 43.19 -10.60
N LEU A 283 -40.05 41.91 -10.23
CA LEU A 283 -40.62 41.40 -8.98
C LEU A 283 -39.86 41.89 -7.75
N ALA A 284 -38.53 42.06 -7.85
CA ALA A 284 -37.71 42.59 -6.77
C ALA A 284 -38.10 44.02 -6.36
N THR A 285 -38.56 44.83 -7.32
CA THR A 285 -39.02 46.21 -7.04
C THR A 285 -40.41 46.26 -6.38
N TRP A 286 -41.16 45.16 -6.43
CA TRP A 286 -42.54 45.09 -5.92
C TRP A 286 -42.65 44.50 -4.52
N SER A 287 -41.55 44.11 -3.86
CA SER A 287 -41.59 43.38 -2.57
C SER A 287 -42.45 44.07 -1.50
N GLY A 288 -42.40 45.40 -1.40
CA GLY A 288 -43.27 46.17 -0.49
C GLY A 288 -44.69 46.43 -1.02
N ALA A 289 -44.86 46.51 -2.34
CA ALA A 289 -46.16 46.77 -2.99
C ALA A 289 -47.06 45.52 -3.05
N LEU A 290 -46.48 44.31 -3.02
CA LEU A 290 -47.23 43.05 -3.03
C LEU A 290 -48.23 42.98 -1.87
N HIS A 291 -47.83 43.37 -0.66
CA HIS A 291 -48.71 43.40 0.51
C HIS A 291 -49.84 44.43 0.43
N THR A 292 -49.73 45.41 -0.47
CA THR A 292 -50.77 46.42 -0.68
C THR A 292 -51.89 45.93 -1.60
N HIS A 293 -51.56 45.02 -2.53
CA HIS A 293 -52.47 44.57 -3.59
C HIS A 293 -52.93 43.11 -3.45
N LEU A 294 -52.23 42.30 -2.65
CA LEU A 294 -52.55 40.90 -2.41
C LEU A 294 -52.92 40.65 -0.94
N PRO A 295 -53.79 39.66 -0.67
CA PRO A 295 -53.96 39.12 0.67
C PRO A 295 -52.63 38.72 1.31
N GLU A 296 -52.49 38.92 2.62
CA GLU A 296 -51.22 38.73 3.35
C GLU A 296 -50.61 37.33 3.18
N GLU A 297 -51.44 36.30 3.03
CA GLU A 297 -51.01 34.92 2.79
C GLU A 297 -50.41 34.71 1.38
N GLN A 298 -51.00 35.34 0.37
CA GLN A 298 -50.58 35.24 -1.02
C GLN A 298 -49.37 36.13 -1.32
N ALA A 299 -49.30 37.32 -0.73
CA ALA A 299 -48.11 38.17 -0.77
C ALA A 299 -46.90 37.43 -0.19
N ARG A 300 -47.06 36.79 0.98
CA ARG A 300 -46.03 35.95 1.60
C ARG A 300 -45.68 34.71 0.77
N LEU A 301 -46.64 34.11 0.06
CA LEU A 301 -46.34 33.00 -0.86
C LEU A 301 -45.41 33.45 -1.99
N VAL A 302 -45.74 34.55 -2.67
CA VAL A 302 -44.92 35.09 -3.78
C VAL A 302 -43.51 35.43 -3.31
N GLU A 303 -43.38 36.09 -2.16
CA GLU A 303 -42.08 36.43 -1.58
C GLU A 303 -41.25 35.18 -1.24
N ARG A 304 -41.86 34.17 -0.60
CA ARG A 304 -41.18 32.91 -0.25
C ARG A 304 -40.72 32.15 -1.48
N LEU A 305 -41.54 32.09 -2.53
CA LEU A 305 -41.16 31.48 -3.81
C LEU A 305 -40.00 32.23 -4.46
N HIS A 306 -40.03 33.57 -4.45
CA HIS A 306 -38.94 34.39 -4.99
C HIS A 306 -37.61 34.13 -4.27
N ILE A 307 -37.62 34.12 -2.93
CA ILE A 307 -36.45 33.79 -2.09
C ILE A 307 -35.97 32.36 -2.36
N ASN A 308 -36.89 31.39 -2.48
CA ASN A 308 -36.53 30.00 -2.70
C ASN A 308 -35.83 29.78 -4.05
N VAL A 309 -36.32 30.39 -5.14
CA VAL A 309 -35.68 30.30 -6.46
C VAL A 309 -34.32 31.01 -6.45
N ALA A 310 -34.23 32.20 -5.85
CA ALA A 310 -32.97 32.94 -5.73
C ALA A 310 -31.89 32.11 -4.98
N ARG A 311 -32.25 31.51 -3.84
CA ARG A 311 -31.38 30.63 -3.07
C ARG A 311 -30.93 29.40 -3.87
N THR A 312 -31.85 28.73 -4.58
CA THR A 312 -31.46 27.59 -5.43
C THR A 312 -30.50 28.01 -6.55
N THR A 313 -30.70 29.20 -7.11
CA THR A 313 -29.84 29.76 -8.16
C THR A 313 -28.45 30.07 -7.62
N GLU A 314 -28.34 30.66 -6.44
CA GLU A 314 -27.03 30.94 -5.83
C GLU A 314 -26.27 29.67 -5.45
N ARG A 315 -26.95 28.61 -4.96
CA ARG A 315 -26.34 27.30 -4.73
C ARG A 315 -25.76 26.66 -6.00
N VAL A 316 -26.46 26.78 -7.13
CA VAL A 316 -25.96 26.30 -8.43
C VAL A 316 -24.78 27.14 -8.90
N ARG A 317 -24.86 28.47 -8.77
CA ARG A 317 -23.75 29.38 -9.10
C ARG A 317 -22.50 29.06 -8.29
N GLY A 318 -22.65 28.88 -6.97
CA GLY A 318 -21.57 28.44 -6.10
C GLY A 318 -20.99 27.12 -6.59
N THR A 319 -21.81 26.10 -6.84
CA THR A 319 -21.34 24.80 -7.40
C THR A 319 -20.54 25.00 -8.70
N TRP A 320 -21.04 25.81 -9.63
CA TRP A 320 -20.44 26.05 -10.94
C TRP A 320 -19.05 26.68 -10.84
N GLU A 321 -18.79 27.52 -9.84
CA GLU A 321 -17.48 28.19 -9.66
C GLU A 321 -16.37 27.28 -9.13
N HIS A 322 -16.71 26.17 -8.47
CA HIS A 322 -15.74 25.24 -7.92
C HIS A 322 -15.05 24.44 -9.03
N TRP A 323 -13.82 24.02 -8.77
CA TRP A 323 -13.11 23.09 -9.65
C TRP A 323 -13.26 21.66 -9.10
N PRO A 324 -13.57 20.65 -9.94
CA PRO A 324 -13.56 20.66 -11.40
C PRO A 324 -14.90 21.00 -12.09
N GLU A 325 -15.93 21.36 -11.36
CA GLU A 325 -17.27 21.68 -11.88
C GLU A 325 -17.23 22.78 -12.96
N ARG A 326 -16.44 23.84 -12.76
CA ARG A 326 -16.21 24.91 -13.75
C ARG A 326 -15.69 24.39 -15.09
N LEU A 327 -14.75 23.45 -15.04
CA LEU A 327 -14.17 22.86 -16.25
C LEU A 327 -15.24 22.05 -17.00
N VAL A 328 -16.00 21.23 -16.28
CA VAL A 328 -17.09 20.45 -16.87
C VAL A 328 -18.18 21.34 -17.45
N ALA A 329 -18.51 22.44 -16.78
CA ALA A 329 -19.48 23.40 -17.26
C ALA A 329 -19.05 24.01 -18.60
N SER A 330 -17.79 24.46 -18.66
CA SER A 330 -17.23 25.07 -19.87
C SER A 330 -17.19 24.08 -21.04
N LEU A 331 -16.84 22.81 -20.78
CA LEU A 331 -16.81 21.76 -21.81
C LEU A 331 -18.22 21.35 -22.28
N SER A 332 -19.23 21.48 -21.42
CA SER A 332 -20.61 21.10 -21.72
C SER A 332 -21.43 22.25 -22.31
N GLY A 333 -20.85 23.44 -22.45
CA GLY A 333 -21.56 24.64 -22.91
C GLY A 333 -22.60 25.17 -21.92
N TRP A 334 -22.49 24.80 -20.64
CA TRP A 334 -23.42 25.23 -19.60
C TRP A 334 -23.06 26.61 -19.09
N GLU A 335 -23.91 27.58 -19.40
CA GLU A 335 -23.78 28.94 -18.93
C GLU A 335 -24.04 29.03 -17.42
N ARG A 336 -23.33 29.96 -16.78
CA ARG A 336 -23.57 30.25 -15.37
C ARG A 336 -24.94 30.94 -15.24
N PRO A 337 -25.85 30.43 -14.40
CA PRO A 337 -27.15 31.08 -14.17
C PRO A 337 -26.99 32.51 -13.69
N ASN A 338 -27.78 33.44 -14.21
CA ASN A 338 -27.80 34.83 -13.74
C ASN A 338 -28.36 34.91 -12.30
N PRO A 339 -27.83 35.82 -11.47
CA PRO A 339 -28.37 36.00 -10.12
C PRO A 339 -29.80 36.54 -10.20
N ILE A 340 -30.65 36.08 -9.29
CA ILE A 340 -32.04 36.57 -9.17
C ILE A 340 -32.03 37.70 -8.16
N PRO A 341 -32.42 38.94 -8.54
CA PRO A 341 -32.38 40.07 -7.63
C PRO A 341 -33.42 39.93 -6.52
N LEU A 342 -33.01 40.25 -5.30
CA LEU A 342 -33.87 40.25 -4.11
C LEU A 342 -33.85 41.64 -3.45
N GLY A 343 -34.93 42.01 -2.77
CA GLY A 343 -34.94 43.16 -1.87
C GLY A 343 -34.03 42.94 -0.66
N SER A 344 -33.62 44.01 0.03
CA SER A 344 -32.67 43.94 1.16
C SER A 344 -33.13 43.04 2.32
N GLU A 345 -34.43 43.00 2.63
CA GLU A 345 -35.00 42.13 3.66
C GLU A 345 -34.95 40.65 3.25
N ALA A 346 -35.22 40.37 1.97
CA ALA A 346 -35.16 39.03 1.40
C ALA A 346 -33.73 38.48 1.33
N ILE A 347 -32.72 39.34 1.11
CA ILE A 347 -31.29 38.97 1.19
C ILE A 347 -30.92 38.54 2.61
N GLN A 348 -31.32 39.30 3.64
CA GLN A 348 -31.07 38.93 5.03
C GLN A 348 -31.77 37.61 5.40
N ALA A 349 -33.01 37.41 4.95
CA ALA A 349 -33.72 36.16 5.14
C ALA A 349 -33.04 34.97 4.45
N MET A 350 -32.42 35.19 3.28
CA MET A 350 -31.62 34.19 2.58
C MET A 350 -30.33 33.87 3.34
N GLU A 351 -29.56 34.87 3.78
CA GLU A 351 -28.31 34.70 4.53
C GLU A 351 -28.53 33.94 5.85
N VAL A 352 -29.58 34.27 6.62
CA VAL A 352 -29.93 33.56 7.85
C VAL A 352 -30.28 32.10 7.56
N ARG A 353 -30.96 31.81 6.44
CA ARG A 353 -31.31 30.44 6.02
C ARG A 353 -30.09 29.67 5.50
N GLU A 354 -29.10 30.34 4.91
CA GLU A 354 -27.84 29.72 4.48
C GLU A 354 -26.88 29.45 5.65
N ALA A 355 -26.85 30.32 6.66
CA ALA A 355 -26.03 30.12 7.86
C ALA A 355 -26.40 28.84 8.64
N ASN A 356 -27.65 28.38 8.52
CA ASN A 356 -28.14 27.15 9.15
C ASN A 356 -27.88 25.87 8.32
N PHE A 357 -27.23 25.98 7.16
CA PHE A 357 -26.92 24.82 6.33
C PHE A 357 -25.71 24.06 6.87
N GLU A 358 -25.94 22.82 7.33
CA GLU A 358 -24.86 21.92 7.73
C GLU A 358 -24.50 20.94 6.61
N PRO A 359 -23.23 20.88 6.17
CA PRO A 359 -22.79 19.91 5.18
C PRO A 359 -22.87 18.49 5.73
N THR A 360 -23.06 17.53 4.84
CA THR A 360 -23.15 16.11 5.21
C THR A 360 -21.83 15.59 5.74
N ARG A 361 -21.70 15.42 7.07
CA ARG A 361 -20.51 14.84 7.69
C ARG A 361 -20.75 13.40 8.14
N LEU A 362 -19.69 12.59 8.11
CA LEU A 362 -19.70 11.29 8.77
C LEU A 362 -19.62 11.49 10.30
N GLU A 363 -20.54 10.89 11.04
CA GLU A 363 -20.54 10.92 12.50
C GLU A 363 -20.48 9.51 13.09
N GLY A 364 -20.07 9.43 14.36
CA GLY A 364 -19.97 8.18 15.13
C GLY A 364 -18.57 7.58 15.20
N GLY A 365 -18.42 6.54 16.03
CA GLY A 365 -17.12 5.94 16.31
C GLY A 365 -16.53 5.09 15.18
N VAL A 366 -17.36 4.58 14.26
CA VAL A 366 -16.91 3.66 13.19
C VAL A 366 -16.01 4.37 12.17
N PRO A 367 -16.36 5.55 11.60
CA PRO A 367 -15.46 6.30 10.72
C PRO A 367 -14.12 6.64 11.39
N MET A 368 -14.13 7.06 12.67
CA MET A 368 -12.89 7.34 13.40
C MET A 368 -12.01 6.08 13.56
N LEU A 369 -12.62 4.93 13.84
CA LEU A 369 -11.90 3.66 13.91
C LEU A 369 -11.31 3.26 12.55
N ILE A 370 -12.03 3.46 11.45
CA ILE A 370 -11.52 3.21 10.09
C ILE A 370 -10.36 4.14 9.75
N LEU A 371 -10.46 5.43 10.10
CA LEU A 371 -9.39 6.41 9.91
C LEU A 371 -8.11 5.98 10.65
N VAL A 372 -8.24 5.66 11.94
CA VAL A 372 -7.10 5.26 12.78
C VAL A 372 -6.49 3.94 12.29
N LEU A 373 -7.30 2.90 12.05
CA LEU A 373 -6.80 1.62 11.56
C LEU A 373 -6.20 1.72 10.16
N GLY A 374 -6.80 2.53 9.28
CA GLY A 374 -6.29 2.80 7.94
C GLY A 374 -4.93 3.52 7.99
N ALA A 375 -4.80 4.54 8.84
CA ALA A 375 -3.55 5.28 9.03
C ALA A 375 -2.45 4.40 9.61
N LEU A 376 -2.75 3.64 10.68
CA LEU A 376 -1.81 2.68 11.26
C LEU A 376 -1.42 1.61 10.24
N GLY A 377 -2.38 1.05 9.50
CA GLY A 377 -2.13 0.10 8.43
C GLY A 377 -1.18 0.66 7.36
N ALA A 378 -1.40 1.89 6.91
CA ALA A 378 -0.55 2.58 5.95
C ALA A 378 0.88 2.80 6.48
N ILE A 379 1.02 3.14 7.76
CA ILE A 379 2.30 3.41 8.43
C ILE A 379 3.10 2.12 8.66
N PHE A 380 2.45 1.02 9.07
CA PHE A 380 3.14 -0.23 9.39
C PHE A 380 3.37 -1.12 8.16
N LEU A 381 2.43 -1.21 7.22
CA LEU A 381 2.57 -2.09 6.07
C LEU A 381 3.58 -1.57 5.05
N LEU A 382 3.81 -0.26 4.97
CA LEU A 382 4.86 0.30 4.11
C LEU A 382 6.26 -0.24 4.48
N PRO A 383 6.79 -0.06 5.70
CA PRO A 383 8.11 -0.56 6.06
C PRO A 383 8.18 -2.09 6.05
N ILE A 384 7.09 -2.80 6.38
CA ILE A 384 7.02 -4.27 6.24
C ILE A 384 7.18 -4.67 4.77
N GLY A 385 6.47 -4.01 3.85
CA GLY A 385 6.60 -4.26 2.42
C GLY A 385 8.00 -3.95 1.90
N LEU A 386 8.61 -2.85 2.36
CA LEU A 386 9.97 -2.48 2.00
C LEU A 386 11.01 -3.48 2.52
N SER A 387 10.86 -3.97 3.76
CA SER A 387 11.77 -4.95 4.35
C SER A 387 11.68 -6.32 3.65
N MET A 388 10.48 -6.76 3.25
CA MET A 388 10.29 -7.97 2.45
C MET A 388 10.98 -7.91 1.07
N ILE A 389 11.15 -6.70 0.54
CA ILE A 389 11.80 -6.44 -0.75
C ILE A 389 13.31 -6.19 -0.59
N HIS A 390 13.81 -6.04 0.64
CA HIS A 390 15.21 -5.70 0.90
C HIS A 390 16.19 -6.67 0.25
N LEU A 391 16.03 -7.99 0.49
CA LEU A 391 16.87 -9.02 -0.11
C LEU A 391 16.85 -8.94 -1.65
N LYS A 392 15.68 -8.72 -2.24
CA LYS A 392 15.54 -8.55 -3.69
C LYS A 392 16.36 -7.35 -4.18
N ARG A 393 16.34 -6.23 -3.47
CA ARG A 393 17.13 -5.05 -3.86
C ARG A 393 18.61 -5.27 -3.68
N THR A 394 19.01 -6.00 -2.64
CA THR A 394 20.40 -6.41 -2.45
C THR A 394 20.89 -7.18 -3.68
N ILE A 395 20.12 -8.16 -4.15
CA ILE A 395 20.39 -8.90 -5.40
C ILE A 395 20.50 -7.94 -6.60
N GLU A 396 19.53 -7.04 -6.79
CA GLU A 396 19.55 -6.05 -7.87
C GLU A 396 20.74 -5.07 -7.82
N ASN A 397 21.31 -4.84 -6.63
CA ASN A 397 22.38 -3.90 -6.38
C ASN A 397 23.77 -4.55 -6.31
N ILE A 398 23.87 -5.87 -6.48
CA ILE A 398 25.13 -6.61 -6.55
C ILE A 398 25.27 -7.16 -7.98
N PRO A 399 26.43 -7.02 -8.63
CA PRO A 399 26.63 -7.66 -9.93
C PRO A 399 26.86 -9.15 -9.72
N THR A 400 26.30 -9.98 -10.61
CA THR A 400 26.75 -11.36 -10.73
C THR A 400 28.20 -11.35 -11.20
N SER A 401 29.09 -11.94 -10.41
CA SER A 401 30.49 -12.13 -10.77
C SER A 401 30.66 -13.52 -11.38
N PRO A 402 31.48 -13.69 -12.41
CA PRO A 402 31.93 -15.02 -12.81
C PRO A 402 32.71 -15.68 -11.67
N SER A 403 32.70 -17.01 -11.60
CA SER A 403 33.41 -17.77 -10.57
C SER A 403 34.90 -17.43 -10.53
N ALA A 404 35.57 -17.28 -11.68
CA ALA A 404 36.98 -16.89 -11.75
C ALA A 404 37.23 -15.41 -11.42
N GLY A 405 36.24 -14.54 -11.63
CA GLY A 405 36.30 -13.10 -11.38
C GLY A 405 35.64 -12.67 -10.06
N ALA A 406 35.41 -13.61 -9.15
CA ALA A 406 34.78 -13.33 -7.87
C ALA A 406 35.70 -12.43 -7.02
N THR A 407 35.16 -11.35 -6.47
CA THR A 407 35.90 -10.40 -5.64
C THR A 407 35.72 -10.68 -4.17
N TYR A 408 36.67 -10.26 -3.33
CA TYR A 408 36.53 -10.32 -1.87
C TYR A 408 35.31 -9.52 -1.38
N GLY A 409 34.62 -10.06 -0.36
CA GLY A 409 33.44 -9.42 0.25
C GLY A 409 32.13 -9.93 -0.32
N LEU A 410 31.08 -9.10 -0.31
CA LEU A 410 29.74 -9.55 -0.69
C LEU A 410 29.63 -9.78 -2.22
N THR A 411 29.43 -11.03 -2.60
CA THR A 411 29.55 -11.52 -3.99
C THR A 411 28.36 -12.40 -4.37
N GLU A 412 27.91 -12.25 -5.60
CA GLU A 412 26.86 -13.06 -6.21
C GLU A 412 27.47 -13.97 -7.30
N LEU A 413 27.17 -15.27 -7.23
CA LEU A 413 27.64 -16.30 -8.16
C LEU A 413 26.48 -17.10 -8.74
N LYS A 414 26.66 -17.57 -9.98
CA LYS A 414 25.72 -18.47 -10.66
C LYS A 414 26.49 -19.58 -11.35
N GLY A 415 26.07 -20.82 -11.17
CA GLY A 415 26.76 -21.96 -11.76
C GLY A 415 26.02 -23.27 -11.57
N GLU A 416 26.73 -24.37 -11.69
CA GLU A 416 26.28 -25.74 -11.42
C GLU A 416 26.95 -26.26 -10.14
N ILE A 417 26.18 -27.01 -9.34
CA ILE A 417 26.68 -27.63 -8.11
C ILE A 417 27.48 -28.89 -8.44
N LEU A 418 28.75 -28.91 -8.06
CA LEU A 418 29.62 -30.08 -8.14
C LEU A 418 30.21 -30.43 -6.78
N PRO A 419 30.45 -31.71 -6.46
CA PRO A 419 31.13 -32.09 -5.23
C PRO A 419 32.56 -31.54 -5.22
N ALA A 420 33.04 -31.09 -4.07
CA ALA A 420 34.44 -30.67 -3.94
C ALA A 420 35.37 -31.91 -3.97
N PRO A 421 36.60 -31.82 -4.53
CA PRO A 421 37.50 -32.97 -4.69
C PRO A 421 37.79 -33.74 -3.40
N GLN A 422 37.86 -33.02 -2.27
CA GLN A 422 38.16 -33.58 -0.95
C GLN A 422 36.92 -34.00 -0.15
N HIS A 423 35.71 -33.72 -0.66
CA HIS A 423 34.46 -33.93 0.07
C HIS A 423 33.48 -34.80 -0.75
N GLU A 424 33.22 -36.02 -0.26
CA GLU A 424 32.20 -36.88 -0.89
C GLU A 424 30.78 -36.29 -0.75
N ALA A 425 29.97 -36.45 -1.79
CA ALA A 425 28.57 -36.06 -1.80
C ALA A 425 27.77 -36.77 -0.69
N LEU A 426 26.82 -36.06 -0.08
CA LEU A 426 25.88 -36.59 0.89
C LEU A 426 24.79 -37.43 0.21
N THR A 427 24.13 -38.28 1.00
CA THR A 427 22.93 -39.01 0.57
C THR A 427 21.73 -38.55 1.40
N SER A 428 20.68 -38.08 0.75
CA SER A 428 19.52 -37.50 1.44
C SER A 428 18.75 -38.54 2.28
N PRO A 429 18.26 -38.20 3.49
CA PRO A 429 17.59 -39.16 4.38
C PRO A 429 16.36 -39.87 3.78
N ILE A 430 15.51 -39.16 3.03
CA ILE A 430 14.23 -39.66 2.50
C ILE A 430 14.41 -40.21 1.09
N GLU A 431 14.74 -39.35 0.12
CA GLU A 431 14.81 -39.70 -1.31
C GLU A 431 16.09 -40.46 -1.69
N LYS A 432 17.02 -40.68 -0.74
CA LYS A 432 18.29 -41.38 -0.94
C LYS A 432 19.09 -40.87 -2.15
N THR A 433 18.99 -39.57 -2.43
CA THR A 433 19.62 -38.95 -3.61
C THR A 433 20.93 -38.26 -3.23
N ARG A 434 21.88 -38.21 -4.18
CA ARG A 434 23.16 -37.52 -4.02
C ARG A 434 22.97 -36.00 -3.95
N CYS A 435 23.42 -35.38 -2.86
CA CYS A 435 23.26 -33.96 -2.58
C CYS A 435 24.51 -33.38 -1.91
N VAL A 436 24.63 -32.05 -1.91
CA VAL A 436 25.70 -31.33 -1.17
C VAL A 436 25.18 -30.72 0.14
N TYR A 437 23.86 -30.59 0.24
CA TYR A 437 23.15 -30.07 1.41
C TYR A 437 21.78 -30.74 1.53
N TYR A 438 21.39 -31.08 2.75
CA TYR A 438 19.99 -31.39 3.08
C TYR A 438 19.57 -30.78 4.41
N HIS A 439 18.28 -30.52 4.51
CA HIS A 439 17.58 -30.07 5.70
C HIS A 439 16.39 -30.99 5.91
N TYR A 440 16.45 -31.77 6.98
CA TYR A 440 15.45 -32.76 7.33
C TYR A 440 14.69 -32.34 8.59
N LYS A 441 13.36 -32.38 8.52
CA LYS A 441 12.46 -32.12 9.65
C LYS A 441 11.51 -33.29 9.88
N LEU A 442 11.42 -33.74 11.12
CA LEU A 442 10.37 -34.64 11.60
C LEU A 442 9.38 -33.86 12.45
N GLU A 443 8.12 -33.86 12.05
CA GLU A 443 7.05 -33.15 12.75
C GLU A 443 5.92 -34.12 13.16
N GLU A 444 5.35 -33.92 14.34
CA GLU A 444 4.21 -34.67 14.86
C GLU A 444 2.96 -33.80 14.90
N ASN A 445 1.81 -34.35 14.49
CA ASN A 445 0.52 -33.68 14.63
C ASN A 445 -0.03 -33.87 16.04
N ARG A 446 -0.11 -32.78 16.81
CA ARG A 446 -0.71 -32.73 18.16
C ARG A 446 -2.10 -32.09 18.17
N GLY A 447 -2.67 -31.85 16.99
CA GLY A 447 -3.98 -31.23 16.82
C GLY A 447 -5.14 -32.19 17.03
N THR A 448 -6.11 -31.81 17.87
CA THR A 448 -7.35 -32.58 18.09
C THR A 448 -8.50 -32.15 17.17
N LYS A 449 -8.56 -30.87 16.77
CA LYS A 449 -9.59 -30.31 15.86
C LYS A 449 -9.03 -29.69 14.57
N LYS A 450 -7.81 -29.16 14.62
CA LYS A 450 -7.07 -28.60 13.48
C LYS A 450 -5.65 -29.12 13.55
N ASP A 451 -5.05 -29.42 12.40
CA ASP A 451 -3.65 -29.83 12.29
C ASP A 451 -2.73 -28.85 13.01
N SER A 452 -1.97 -29.34 13.99
CA SER A 452 -0.98 -28.57 14.75
C SER A 452 0.31 -29.36 14.79
N TRP A 453 1.18 -29.09 13.81
CA TRP A 453 2.44 -29.78 13.63
C TRP A 453 3.52 -29.19 14.54
N VAL A 454 4.22 -30.05 15.27
CA VAL A 454 5.32 -29.70 16.18
C VAL A 454 6.58 -30.42 15.74
N THR A 455 7.68 -29.70 15.53
CA THR A 455 8.98 -30.28 15.19
C THR A 455 9.53 -31.10 16.35
N ILE A 456 9.79 -32.39 16.10
CA ILE A 456 10.44 -33.32 17.03
C ILE A 456 11.95 -33.29 16.83
N SER A 457 12.38 -33.37 15.58
CA SER A 457 13.79 -33.29 15.22
C SER A 457 14.00 -32.46 13.95
N GLU A 458 15.10 -31.73 13.93
CA GLU A 458 15.56 -30.92 12.80
C GLU A 458 17.06 -31.17 12.65
N GLU A 459 17.47 -31.54 11.43
CA GLU A 459 18.87 -31.81 11.10
C GLU A 459 19.22 -31.05 9.82
N LYS A 460 20.34 -30.32 9.85
CA LYS A 460 20.90 -29.62 8.69
C LYS A 460 22.32 -30.09 8.49
N VAL A 461 22.59 -30.69 7.34
CA VAL A 461 23.93 -31.18 7.01
C VAL A 461 24.30 -30.64 5.64
N GLY A 462 25.45 -30.01 5.58
CA GLY A 462 26.04 -29.50 4.35
C GLY A 462 27.52 -29.87 4.30
N LYS A 463 28.03 -30.10 3.09
CA LYS A 463 29.45 -30.28 2.82
C LYS A 463 29.91 -29.24 1.81
N ARG A 464 31.17 -28.82 1.90
CA ARG A 464 31.81 -27.91 0.94
C ARG A 464 31.68 -28.47 -0.48
N PHE A 465 31.30 -27.60 -1.41
CA PHE A 465 31.06 -27.97 -2.81
C PHE A 465 31.57 -26.88 -3.75
N ILE A 466 31.57 -27.14 -5.05
CA ILE A 466 32.02 -26.21 -6.09
C ILE A 466 30.81 -25.66 -6.84
N CYS A 467 30.79 -24.34 -7.02
CA CYS A 467 29.97 -23.65 -7.99
C CYS A 467 30.76 -23.46 -9.28
N ARG A 468 30.46 -24.26 -10.30
CA ARG A 468 31.13 -24.20 -11.61
C ARG A 468 30.35 -23.34 -12.58
N ASP A 469 31.00 -22.37 -13.20
CA ASP A 469 30.45 -21.64 -14.34
C ASP A 469 31.33 -21.82 -15.59
N ARG A 470 31.17 -20.95 -16.59
CA ARG A 470 31.98 -21.03 -17.83
C ARG A 470 33.41 -20.53 -17.65
N GLU A 471 33.66 -19.73 -16.63
CA GLU A 471 34.94 -19.08 -16.39
C GLU A 471 35.78 -19.85 -15.36
N GLY A 472 35.15 -20.59 -14.45
CA GLY A 472 35.85 -21.51 -13.57
C GLY A 472 35.04 -22.08 -12.41
N ASP A 473 35.78 -22.50 -11.39
CA ASP A 473 35.27 -23.16 -10.19
C ASP A 473 35.38 -22.22 -8.99
N PHE A 474 34.30 -22.11 -8.21
CA PHE A 474 34.31 -21.35 -6.96
C PHE A 474 33.85 -22.22 -5.78
N PRO A 475 34.70 -22.44 -4.75
CA PRO A 475 34.33 -23.23 -3.58
C PRO A 475 33.30 -22.51 -2.69
N ILE A 476 32.30 -23.25 -2.19
CA ILE A 476 31.22 -22.75 -1.33
C ILE A 476 31.04 -23.70 -0.16
N ASP A 477 30.97 -23.13 1.04
CA ASP A 477 30.62 -23.84 2.27
C ASP A 477 29.17 -23.54 2.66
N PRO A 478 28.23 -24.51 2.57
CA PRO A 478 26.81 -24.28 2.85
C PRO A 478 26.47 -23.98 4.32
N GLU A 479 27.42 -24.10 5.26
CA GLU A 479 27.15 -23.85 6.67
C GLU A 479 26.70 -22.40 6.92
N GLY A 480 25.63 -22.23 7.71
CA GLY A 480 25.05 -20.91 7.99
C GLY A 480 24.20 -20.31 6.86
N ALA A 481 24.16 -20.92 5.67
CA ALA A 481 23.38 -20.39 4.55
C ALA A 481 21.87 -20.55 4.75
N GLN A 482 21.10 -19.53 4.37
CA GLN A 482 19.69 -19.70 4.09
C GLN A 482 19.54 -20.47 2.77
N VAL A 483 19.01 -21.69 2.82
CA VAL A 483 18.80 -22.51 1.63
C VAL A 483 17.36 -22.40 1.14
N ILE A 484 17.17 -21.99 -0.12
CA ILE A 484 15.87 -21.97 -0.79
C ILE A 484 15.92 -22.93 -1.98
N THR A 485 15.27 -24.08 -1.84
CA THR A 485 15.29 -25.11 -2.89
C THR A 485 13.91 -25.41 -3.48
N THR A 486 13.90 -25.88 -4.72
CA THR A 486 12.76 -26.53 -5.39
C THR A 486 12.67 -28.02 -5.06
N ARG A 487 13.76 -28.64 -4.57
CA ARG A 487 13.83 -30.05 -4.16
C ARG A 487 13.30 -30.20 -2.73
N LYS A 488 11.98 -30.03 -2.58
CA LYS A 488 11.27 -30.25 -1.33
C LYS A 488 10.39 -31.48 -1.45
N HIS A 489 10.64 -32.48 -0.62
CA HIS A 489 9.79 -33.66 -0.49
C HIS A 489 9.12 -33.67 0.89
N THR A 490 7.83 -33.99 0.94
CA THR A 490 7.10 -34.17 2.20
C THR A 490 6.35 -35.48 2.17
N GLN A 491 6.72 -36.38 3.08
CA GLN A 491 6.09 -37.68 3.24
C GLN A 491 5.36 -37.75 4.58
N ARG A 492 4.10 -38.18 4.58
CA ARG A 492 3.36 -38.49 5.82
C ARG A 492 3.42 -39.99 6.06
N GLN A 493 3.91 -40.42 7.23
CA GLN A 493 3.98 -41.83 7.57
C GLN A 493 2.63 -42.30 8.13
N ARG A 494 2.14 -43.44 7.64
CA ARG A 494 0.99 -44.16 8.23
C ARG A 494 1.53 -45.20 9.19
N ASP A 495 1.23 -45.06 10.48
CA ASP A 495 1.57 -46.09 11.46
C ASP A 495 0.70 -47.33 11.25
N ARG A 496 1.32 -48.51 11.23
CA ARG A 496 0.65 -49.80 11.44
C ARG A 496 0.66 -50.07 12.95
N ALA A 497 -0.52 -50.23 13.56
CA ALA A 497 -0.60 -50.66 14.96
C ALA A 497 -0.08 -52.12 15.11
N PRO A 498 0.50 -52.51 16.27
CA PRO A 498 0.77 -53.91 16.56
C PRO A 498 -0.57 -54.67 16.56
N GLY A 499 -0.78 -55.57 15.59
CA GLY A 499 -2.06 -56.28 15.40
C GLY A 499 -2.77 -56.01 14.06
N GLY A 500 -2.20 -55.22 13.15
CA GLY A 500 -2.62 -55.21 11.73
C GLY A 500 -3.86 -54.36 11.38
N ALA A 501 -4.45 -53.64 12.34
CA ALA A 501 -5.50 -52.67 12.03
C ALA A 501 -4.93 -51.41 11.36
N ILE A 502 -5.55 -50.98 10.25
CA ILE A 502 -5.19 -49.75 9.53
C ILE A 502 -5.77 -48.57 10.30
N VAL A 503 -4.90 -47.81 10.99
CA VAL A 503 -5.27 -46.56 11.67
C VAL A 503 -5.40 -45.44 10.63
N SER A 504 -6.45 -44.63 10.71
CA SER A 504 -6.62 -43.49 9.80
C SER A 504 -5.65 -42.35 10.15
N SER A 505 -4.63 -42.20 9.31
CA SER A 505 -3.80 -41.00 9.06
C SER A 505 -2.61 -40.68 9.99
N GLY A 506 -1.40 -40.74 9.43
CA GLY A 506 -0.51 -39.58 9.29
C GLY A 506 -0.03 -38.84 10.54
N ARG A 507 0.25 -39.50 11.67
CA ARG A 507 0.70 -38.83 12.91
C ARG A 507 2.02 -38.07 12.72
N TYR A 508 2.92 -38.59 11.89
CA TYR A 508 4.24 -38.00 11.60
C TYR A 508 4.34 -37.49 10.17
N ARG A 509 5.03 -36.36 10.00
CA ARG A 509 5.36 -35.73 8.73
C ARG A 509 6.87 -35.55 8.65
N HIS A 510 7.47 -36.16 7.64
CA HIS A 510 8.87 -36.02 7.29
C HIS A 510 8.98 -35.03 6.14
N THR A 511 9.80 -33.99 6.31
CA THR A 511 10.07 -33.01 5.26
C THR A 511 11.56 -32.97 4.99
N GLU A 512 11.94 -33.10 3.73
CA GLU A 512 13.32 -32.99 3.26
C GLU A 512 13.41 -31.86 2.23
N GLU A 513 14.38 -30.96 2.43
CA GLU A 513 14.76 -29.90 1.50
C GLU A 513 16.25 -30.08 1.15
N ARG A 514 16.63 -30.13 -0.12
CA ARG A 514 18.00 -30.49 -0.54
C ARG A 514 18.55 -29.62 -1.68
N LEU A 515 19.87 -29.60 -1.82
CA LEU A 515 20.57 -29.11 -3.00
C LEU A 515 21.31 -30.29 -3.66
N ASP A 516 20.90 -30.64 -4.86
CA ASP A 516 21.41 -31.83 -5.53
C ASP A 516 22.68 -31.55 -6.29
N VAL A 517 23.50 -32.58 -6.49
CA VAL A 517 24.63 -32.50 -7.43
C VAL A 517 24.07 -32.33 -8.84
N GLY A 518 24.57 -31.35 -9.59
CA GLY A 518 24.09 -30.98 -10.92
C GLY A 518 22.92 -29.99 -10.95
N ASP A 519 22.39 -29.57 -9.79
CA ASP A 519 21.43 -28.46 -9.76
C ASP A 519 22.11 -27.15 -10.21
N THR A 520 21.37 -26.29 -10.91
CA THR A 520 21.79 -24.89 -11.09
C THR A 520 21.80 -24.20 -9.74
N LEU A 521 22.81 -23.38 -9.47
CA LEU A 521 22.97 -22.64 -8.23
C LEU A 521 22.92 -21.13 -8.46
N TYR A 522 22.20 -20.47 -7.58
CA TYR A 522 22.31 -19.05 -7.28
C TYR A 522 22.86 -18.92 -5.86
N ALA A 523 24.03 -18.30 -5.71
CA ALA A 523 24.68 -18.09 -4.43
C ALA A 523 24.92 -16.59 -4.20
N LEU A 524 24.51 -16.10 -3.02
CA LEU A 524 24.77 -14.74 -2.57
C LEU A 524 25.35 -14.83 -1.16
N GLY A 525 26.59 -14.40 -0.99
CA GLY A 525 27.28 -14.50 0.30
C GLY A 525 28.59 -13.73 0.30
N ARG A 526 29.35 -13.84 1.38
CA ARG A 526 30.67 -13.22 1.46
C ARG A 526 31.75 -14.17 0.96
N ALA A 527 32.47 -13.75 -0.06
CA ALA A 527 33.72 -14.33 -0.50
C ALA A 527 34.84 -13.90 0.47
N GLN A 528 35.54 -14.88 1.01
CA GLN A 528 36.67 -14.72 1.91
C GLN A 528 37.85 -15.52 1.37
N ILE A 529 39.04 -15.29 1.92
CA ILE A 529 40.24 -16.04 1.53
C ILE A 529 40.14 -17.44 2.12
N ASP A 530 40.38 -18.44 1.28
CA ASP A 530 40.36 -19.84 1.69
C ASP A 530 41.47 -20.08 2.72
N PRO A 531 41.15 -20.51 3.96
CA PRO A 531 42.16 -20.76 4.98
C PRO A 531 43.12 -21.89 4.58
N GLU A 532 42.71 -22.81 3.70
CA GLU A 532 43.53 -23.94 3.26
C GLU A 532 44.57 -23.54 2.21
N THR A 533 44.19 -22.71 1.23
CA THR A 533 45.06 -22.37 0.10
C THR A 533 45.73 -21.00 0.27
N GLN A 534 45.12 -20.08 1.01
CA GLN A 534 45.49 -18.66 1.13
C GLN A 534 45.65 -17.89 -0.20
N GLN A 535 45.28 -18.51 -1.32
CA GLN A 535 45.52 -18.01 -2.68
C GLN A 535 44.24 -17.98 -3.52
N SER A 536 43.18 -18.65 -3.06
CA SER A 536 41.86 -18.62 -3.67
C SER A 536 40.82 -18.05 -2.71
N LEU A 537 39.73 -17.56 -3.27
CA LEU A 537 38.56 -17.18 -2.50
C LEU A 537 37.59 -18.36 -2.38
N TYR A 538 36.81 -18.36 -1.31
CA TYR A 538 35.67 -19.25 -1.11
C TYR A 538 34.52 -18.51 -0.44
N MET A 539 33.31 -19.03 -0.55
CA MET A 539 32.13 -18.43 0.07
C MET A 539 31.81 -19.16 1.37
N ALA A 540 31.93 -18.44 2.48
CA ALA A 540 31.48 -18.89 3.79
C ALA A 540 31.15 -17.68 4.65
N THR A 541 30.02 -17.70 5.35
CA THR A 541 29.71 -16.70 6.37
C THR A 541 28.56 -17.14 7.25
N SER A 542 28.56 -16.68 8.50
CA SER A 542 27.38 -16.76 9.38
C SER A 542 26.54 -15.47 9.35
N GLU A 543 27.02 -14.41 8.69
CA GLU A 543 26.37 -13.10 8.65
C GLU A 543 25.45 -12.96 7.43
N PRO A 544 24.21 -12.47 7.59
CA PRO A 544 23.31 -12.21 6.47
C PRO A 544 23.77 -11.00 5.63
N PRO A 545 23.49 -11.01 4.30
CA PRO A 545 22.79 -12.05 3.56
C PRO A 545 23.72 -13.21 3.17
N TYR A 546 23.35 -14.44 3.54
CA TYR A 546 23.93 -15.65 2.99
C TYR A 546 22.82 -16.57 2.47
N LEU A 547 22.74 -16.72 1.16
CA LEU A 547 21.66 -17.42 0.47
C LEU A 547 22.20 -18.37 -0.58
N LEU A 548 21.75 -19.62 -0.52
CA LEU A 548 21.96 -20.61 -1.56
C LEU A 548 20.62 -21.05 -2.11
N SER A 549 20.47 -21.08 -3.43
CA SER A 549 19.21 -21.44 -4.06
C SER A 549 19.42 -22.17 -5.36
N ASN A 550 18.61 -23.19 -5.62
CA ASN A 550 18.56 -23.80 -6.95
C ASN A 550 17.48 -23.20 -7.87
N LEU A 551 16.89 -22.08 -7.45
CA LEU A 551 16.02 -21.28 -8.30
C LEU A 551 16.88 -20.30 -9.11
N SER A 552 16.46 -20.01 -10.34
CA SER A 552 17.04 -18.90 -11.09
C SER A 552 16.85 -17.57 -10.34
N GLU A 553 17.77 -16.62 -10.55
CA GLU A 553 17.68 -15.26 -9.97
C GLU A 553 16.30 -14.64 -10.23
N ALA A 554 15.81 -14.70 -11.47
CA ALA A 554 14.49 -14.16 -11.82
C ALA A 554 13.34 -14.79 -11.00
N GLN A 555 13.38 -16.11 -10.77
CA GLN A 555 12.37 -16.80 -9.96
C GLN A 555 12.46 -16.42 -8.48
N LEU A 556 13.68 -16.31 -7.94
CA LEU A 556 13.92 -15.88 -6.57
C LEU A 556 13.42 -14.44 -6.35
N MET A 557 13.75 -13.54 -7.28
CA MET A 557 13.31 -12.14 -7.30
C MET A 557 11.79 -12.03 -7.37
N LEU A 558 11.14 -12.81 -8.23
CA LEU A 558 9.68 -12.89 -8.30
C LEU A 558 9.06 -13.40 -7.00
N ARG A 559 9.65 -14.44 -6.40
CA ARG A 559 9.16 -15.02 -5.14
C ARG A 559 9.20 -14.01 -4.01
N LYS A 560 10.30 -13.26 -3.86
CA LYS A 560 10.46 -12.22 -2.85
C LYS A 560 9.61 -10.98 -3.14
N ALA A 561 9.51 -10.56 -4.41
CA ALA A 561 8.69 -9.41 -4.81
C ALA A 561 7.20 -9.59 -4.48
N ARG A 562 6.65 -10.81 -4.58
CA ARG A 562 5.23 -11.07 -4.31
C ARG A 562 4.80 -10.64 -2.91
N GLY A 563 5.55 -11.04 -1.87
CA GLY A 563 5.24 -10.68 -0.48
C GLY A 563 5.31 -9.17 -0.23
N GLY A 564 6.36 -8.55 -0.75
CA GLY A 564 6.52 -7.10 -0.73
C GLY A 564 5.38 -6.36 -1.42
N PHE A 565 5.05 -6.74 -2.65
CA PHE A 565 3.98 -6.09 -3.42
C PHE A 565 2.62 -6.28 -2.75
N THR A 566 2.34 -7.44 -2.13
CA THR A 566 1.10 -7.61 -1.36
C THR A 566 1.03 -6.66 -0.17
N SER A 567 2.11 -6.54 0.59
CA SER A 567 2.15 -5.67 1.77
C SER A 567 2.02 -4.20 1.37
N LEU A 568 2.72 -3.76 0.32
CA LEU A 568 2.60 -2.41 -0.22
C LEU A 568 1.19 -2.11 -0.77
N THR A 569 0.56 -3.07 -1.45
CA THR A 569 -0.82 -2.94 -1.94
C THR A 569 -1.80 -2.77 -0.78
N LEU A 570 -1.66 -3.58 0.28
CA LEU A 570 -2.52 -3.49 1.47
C LEU A 570 -2.31 -2.18 2.22
N GLY A 571 -1.06 -1.72 2.37
CA GLY A 571 -0.74 -0.43 2.96
C GLY A 571 -1.36 0.73 2.19
N PHE A 572 -1.33 0.65 0.86
CA PHE A 572 -1.97 1.62 -0.01
C PHE A 572 -3.51 1.62 0.09
N ILE A 573 -4.13 0.46 0.11
CA ILE A 573 -5.59 0.32 0.31
C ILE A 573 -6.01 0.90 1.67
N ALA A 574 -5.19 0.70 2.71
CA ALA A 574 -5.41 1.27 4.03
C ALA A 574 -5.24 2.80 4.04
N ALA A 575 -4.24 3.33 3.33
CA ALA A 575 -4.03 4.77 3.15
C ALA A 575 -5.23 5.42 2.44
N LEU A 576 -5.75 4.80 1.38
CA LEU A 576 -6.96 5.25 0.70
C LEU A 576 -8.19 5.21 1.61
N ALA A 577 -8.35 4.17 2.44
CA ALA A 577 -9.43 4.10 3.41
C ALA A 577 -9.37 5.28 4.39
N ALA A 578 -8.20 5.56 4.97
CA ALA A 578 -7.98 6.66 5.88
C ALA A 578 -8.27 8.01 5.21
N LEU A 579 -7.72 8.24 4.02
CA LEU A 579 -7.86 9.47 3.27
C LEU A 579 -9.33 9.77 2.90
N LEU A 580 -10.02 8.80 2.31
CA LEU A 580 -11.42 8.98 1.94
C LEU A 580 -12.30 9.17 3.19
N THR A 581 -12.00 8.48 4.30
CA THR A 581 -12.74 8.64 5.55
C THR A 581 -12.51 10.01 6.16
N LEU A 582 -11.28 10.53 6.11
CA LEU A 582 -10.96 11.90 6.53
C LEU A 582 -11.75 12.93 5.73
N ILE A 583 -11.81 12.77 4.40
CA ILE A 583 -12.63 13.59 3.50
C ILE A 583 -14.11 13.54 3.91
N GLY A 584 -14.64 12.35 4.20
CA GLY A 584 -16.02 12.19 4.64
C GLY A 584 -16.32 12.76 6.04
N LEU A 585 -15.35 12.75 6.96
CA LEU A 585 -15.44 13.41 8.26
C LEU A 585 -15.50 14.94 8.13
N MET A 586 -14.79 15.50 7.13
CA MET A 586 -14.85 16.92 6.80
C MET A 586 -16.15 17.30 6.05
N GLY A 587 -16.91 16.31 5.59
CA GLY A 587 -18.15 16.49 4.82
C GLY A 587 -17.95 16.91 3.38
N ALA A 588 -16.76 16.66 2.82
CA ALA A 588 -16.40 17.03 1.46
C ALA A 588 -16.73 15.87 0.50
N PHE A 589 -17.97 15.80 -0.01
CA PHE A 589 -18.40 14.77 -0.95
C PHE A 589 -18.67 15.34 -2.36
N ASN A 590 -17.68 16.01 -2.92
CA ASN A 590 -17.77 16.62 -4.25
C ASN A 590 -16.67 16.11 -5.19
N GLY A 591 -16.75 16.52 -6.47
CA GLY A 591 -15.72 16.19 -7.46
C GLY A 591 -14.34 16.66 -7.00
N ALA A 592 -14.27 17.85 -6.39
CA ALA A 592 -13.04 18.43 -5.85
C ALA A 592 -12.35 17.53 -4.81
N ALA A 593 -13.12 16.95 -3.89
CA ALA A 593 -12.60 16.08 -2.84
C ALA A 593 -11.98 14.79 -3.38
N LEU A 594 -12.61 14.18 -4.39
CA LEU A 594 -12.03 13.04 -5.10
C LEU A 594 -10.73 13.40 -5.79
N LEU A 595 -10.59 14.65 -6.24
CA LEU A 595 -9.36 15.10 -6.87
C LEU A 595 -8.24 15.37 -5.88
N ILE A 596 -8.57 15.96 -4.72
CA ILE A 596 -7.62 16.07 -3.60
C ILE A 596 -7.12 14.67 -3.22
N ALA A 597 -8.02 13.68 -3.16
CA ALA A 597 -7.63 12.29 -2.94
C ALA A 597 -6.70 11.75 -4.04
N ALA A 598 -6.97 12.12 -5.29
CA ALA A 598 -6.14 11.78 -6.46
C ALA A 598 -4.73 12.37 -6.34
N MET A 599 -4.55 13.56 -5.76
CA MET A 599 -3.23 14.20 -5.60
C MET A 599 -2.43 13.65 -4.42
N ILE A 600 -3.09 13.31 -3.31
CA ILE A 600 -2.42 12.80 -2.10
C ILE A 600 -1.92 11.36 -2.31
N THR A 601 -2.61 10.58 -3.16
CA THR A 601 -2.26 9.20 -3.50
C THR A 601 -0.83 9.05 -4.07
N PRO A 602 -0.42 9.80 -5.12
CA PRO A 602 0.96 9.88 -5.60
C PRO A 602 1.97 10.25 -4.52
N ILE A 603 1.63 11.14 -3.58
CA ILE A 603 2.54 11.57 -2.52
C ILE A 603 2.91 10.38 -1.62
N TYR A 604 1.94 9.56 -1.23
CA TYR A 604 2.21 8.34 -0.46
C TYR A 604 3.15 7.36 -1.20
N MET A 605 2.93 7.17 -2.51
CA MET A 605 3.78 6.31 -3.34
C MET A 605 5.18 6.90 -3.55
N LEU A 606 5.28 8.21 -3.71
CA LEU A 606 6.55 8.93 -3.84
C LEU A 606 7.40 8.74 -2.57
N ILE A 607 6.80 8.86 -1.39
CA ILE A 607 7.49 8.59 -0.12
C ILE A 607 8.07 7.18 -0.11
N ALA A 608 7.31 6.16 -0.55
CA ALA A 608 7.82 4.79 -0.63
C ALA A 608 9.03 4.66 -1.58
N VAL A 609 9.00 5.32 -2.74
CA VAL A 609 10.12 5.33 -3.70
C VAL A 609 11.36 6.04 -3.14
N VAL A 610 11.18 7.19 -2.48
CA VAL A 610 12.29 7.96 -1.89
C VAL A 610 12.98 7.16 -0.77
N VAL A 611 12.20 6.54 0.14
CA VAL A 611 12.75 5.70 1.21
C VAL A 611 13.55 4.52 0.63
N LEU A 612 13.03 3.94 -0.45
CA LEU A 612 13.70 2.85 -1.16
C LEU A 612 15.04 3.27 -1.78
N MET A 613 15.08 4.39 -2.49
CA MET A 613 16.30 4.93 -3.09
C MET A 613 17.33 5.31 -2.01
N TYR A 614 16.87 5.91 -0.91
CA TYR A 614 17.74 6.26 0.21
C TYR A 614 18.43 5.01 0.80
N ASN A 615 17.66 3.96 1.08
CA ASN A 615 18.20 2.72 1.64
C ASN A 615 19.23 2.05 0.72
N ASP A 616 19.04 2.13 -0.60
CA ASP A 616 20.00 1.60 -1.57
C ASP A 616 21.31 2.40 -1.59
N LEU A 617 21.24 3.73 -1.55
CA LEU A 617 22.43 4.58 -1.47
C LEU A 617 23.20 4.34 -0.17
N VAL A 618 22.49 4.18 0.96
CA VAL A 618 23.10 3.82 2.25
C VAL A 618 23.75 2.44 2.19
N PHE A 619 23.09 1.44 1.61
CA PHE A 619 23.65 0.11 1.42
C PHE A 619 24.96 0.14 0.62
N LEU A 620 24.99 0.88 -0.49
CA LEU A 620 26.20 1.02 -1.32
C LEU A 620 27.31 1.77 -0.59
N ARG A 621 26.99 2.82 0.16
CA ARG A 621 27.98 3.54 0.99
C ARG A 621 28.57 2.62 2.06
N ASN A 622 27.73 1.90 2.79
CA ASN A 622 28.18 0.97 3.83
C ASN A 622 29.02 -0.16 3.25
N ARG A 623 28.72 -0.62 2.03
CA ARG A 623 29.55 -1.59 1.31
C ARG A 623 30.95 -1.04 1.05
N VAL A 624 31.06 0.19 0.53
CA VAL A 624 32.36 0.86 0.32
C VAL A 624 33.13 0.97 1.64
N ASP A 625 32.48 1.43 2.71
CA ASP A 625 33.09 1.61 4.02
C ASP A 625 33.56 0.28 4.63
N THR A 626 32.77 -0.78 4.47
CA THR A 626 33.13 -2.13 4.94
C THR A 626 34.32 -2.68 4.17
N THR A 627 34.34 -2.55 2.85
CA THR A 627 35.49 -2.98 2.04
C THR A 627 36.76 -2.19 2.37
N TRP A 628 36.65 -0.90 2.66
CA TRP A 628 37.78 -0.08 3.10
C TRP A 628 38.30 -0.51 4.47
N SER A 629 37.41 -0.78 5.42
CA SER A 629 37.76 -1.28 6.75
C SER A 629 38.55 -2.58 6.67
N ASN A 630 38.15 -3.51 5.78
CA ASN A 630 38.86 -4.77 5.59
C ASN A 630 40.27 -4.57 5.02
N ILE A 631 40.45 -3.63 4.08
CA ILE A 631 41.77 -3.23 3.60
C ILE A 631 42.61 -2.68 4.77
N GLY A 632 42.04 -1.76 5.57
CA GLY A 632 42.72 -1.19 6.73
C GLY A 632 43.23 -2.26 7.71
N VAL A 633 42.42 -3.28 8.00
CA VAL A 633 42.81 -4.40 8.87
C VAL A 633 43.98 -5.18 8.26
N SER A 634 43.98 -5.48 6.96
CA SER A 634 45.10 -6.20 6.34
C SER A 634 46.37 -5.36 6.24
N LEU A 635 46.26 -4.06 5.98
CA LEU A 635 47.39 -3.13 6.07
C LEU A 635 47.96 -3.08 7.50
N GLN A 636 47.11 -3.13 8.52
CA GLN A 636 47.57 -3.22 9.91
C GLN A 636 48.29 -4.55 10.18
N LYS A 637 47.75 -5.69 9.71
CA LYS A 637 48.45 -6.99 9.80
C LYS A 637 49.84 -6.91 9.15
N ARG A 638 49.96 -6.30 7.97
CA ARG A 638 51.25 -6.08 7.30
C ARG A 638 52.19 -5.23 8.15
N ALA A 639 51.69 -4.14 8.72
CA ALA A 639 52.47 -3.29 9.61
C ALA A 639 52.99 -4.04 10.85
N THR A 640 52.22 -5.00 11.39
CA THR A 640 52.67 -5.85 12.51
C THR A 640 53.82 -6.80 12.14
N LEU A 641 54.09 -7.04 10.85
CA LEU A 641 55.23 -7.84 10.41
C LEU A 641 56.55 -7.05 10.36
N ILE A 642 56.50 -5.72 10.29
CA ILE A 642 57.68 -4.86 10.17
C ILE A 642 58.68 -5.04 11.34
N PRO A 643 58.25 -5.12 12.61
CA PRO A 643 59.17 -5.36 13.72
C PRO A 643 59.86 -6.73 13.64
N ALA A 644 59.16 -7.76 13.19
CA ALA A 644 59.70 -9.12 13.07
C ALA A 644 60.82 -9.17 12.02
N ILE A 645 60.63 -8.55 10.85
CA ILE A 645 61.69 -8.48 9.83
C ILE A 645 62.84 -7.55 10.26
N GLN A 646 62.55 -6.49 11.01
CA GLN A 646 63.59 -5.60 11.55
C GLN A 646 64.55 -6.38 12.48
N GLU A 647 64.04 -7.31 13.29
CA GLU A 647 64.86 -8.14 14.18
C GLU A 647 65.72 -9.15 13.40
N VAL A 648 65.16 -9.79 12.37
CA VAL A 648 65.89 -10.71 11.48
C VAL A 648 67.01 -9.97 10.74
N VAL A 649 66.71 -8.82 10.12
CA VAL A 649 67.69 -7.99 9.41
C VAL A 649 68.78 -7.46 10.36
N LYS A 650 68.42 -7.07 11.59
CA LYS A 650 69.41 -6.60 12.59
C LYS A 650 70.41 -7.70 12.97
N THR A 651 69.95 -8.95 13.04
CA THR A 651 70.77 -10.10 13.44
C THR A 651 71.66 -10.58 12.29
N SER A 652 71.14 -10.61 11.06
CA SER A 652 71.83 -11.18 9.90
C SER A 652 72.53 -10.15 9.01
N MET A 653 72.17 -8.87 9.08
CA MET A 653 72.67 -7.78 8.23
C MET A 653 73.07 -6.56 9.07
N ALA A 654 73.91 -6.78 10.08
CA ALA A 654 74.31 -5.72 11.02
C ALA A 654 75.04 -4.52 10.36
N HIS A 655 75.61 -4.71 9.17
CA HIS A 655 76.39 -3.69 8.46
C HIS A 655 75.53 -2.83 7.50
N GLU A 656 74.26 -3.19 7.30
CA GLU A 656 73.33 -2.52 6.37
C GLU A 656 72.52 -1.43 7.08
N ARG A 657 73.21 -0.36 7.50
CA ARG A 657 72.60 0.76 8.24
C ARG A 657 71.48 1.45 7.49
N GLU A 658 71.65 1.66 6.19
CA GLU A 658 70.65 2.34 5.35
C GLU A 658 69.32 1.56 5.32
N LEU A 659 69.39 0.23 5.21
CA LEU A 659 68.20 -0.63 5.24
C LEU A 659 67.51 -0.59 6.61
N GLN A 660 68.28 -0.62 7.70
CA GLN A 660 67.74 -0.55 9.07
C GLN A 660 67.07 0.80 9.36
N GLU A 661 67.64 1.91 8.87
CA GLU A 661 67.04 3.25 8.99
C GLU A 661 65.72 3.34 8.21
N ARG A 662 65.65 2.81 6.99
CA ARG A 662 64.42 2.78 6.18
C ARG A 662 63.34 1.91 6.81
N LEU A 663 63.69 0.77 7.41
CA LEU A 663 62.76 -0.08 8.18
C LEU A 663 62.22 0.64 9.41
N ALA A 664 63.07 1.38 10.14
CA ALA A 664 62.64 2.18 11.30
C ALA A 664 61.71 3.33 10.89
N GLN A 665 61.98 3.98 9.75
CA GLN A 665 61.10 5.00 9.16
C GLN A 665 59.75 4.39 8.72
N LEU A 666 59.74 3.23 8.06
CA LEU A 666 58.51 2.57 7.66
C LEU A 666 57.68 2.17 8.90
N ARG A 667 58.31 1.64 9.95
CA ARG A 667 57.65 1.30 11.21
C ARG A 667 56.97 2.51 11.87
N THR A 668 57.66 3.64 11.94
CA THR A 668 57.09 4.88 12.52
C THR A 668 55.92 5.40 11.67
N GLN A 669 56.03 5.29 10.35
CA GLN A 669 54.96 5.72 9.45
C GLN A 669 53.74 4.78 9.44
N ALA A 670 53.95 3.48 9.64
CA ALA A 670 52.90 2.45 9.66
C ALA A 670 52.18 2.32 11.02
N SER A 671 52.75 2.88 12.10
CA SER A 671 52.19 2.83 13.46
C SER A 671 51.04 3.83 13.70
N ASN A 672 50.71 4.71 12.75
CA ASN A 672 49.64 5.69 12.92
C ASN A 672 48.27 5.07 12.64
N GLU A 673 47.35 5.14 13.60
CA GLU A 673 46.07 4.38 13.65
C GLU A 673 45.00 4.76 12.63
N SER A 674 45.19 5.78 11.78
CA SER A 674 44.23 6.12 10.71
C SER A 674 44.94 6.37 9.39
N VAL A 675 44.65 5.51 8.42
CA VAL A 675 45.24 5.58 7.08
C VAL A 675 44.11 5.90 6.10
N ASP A 676 44.11 7.12 5.57
CA ASP A 676 43.28 7.50 4.43
C ASP A 676 43.82 6.87 3.13
N ILE A 677 42.99 6.79 2.08
CA ILE A 677 43.37 6.20 0.78
C ILE A 677 44.74 6.70 0.26
N PRO A 678 45.00 8.03 0.18
CA PRO A 678 46.27 8.52 -0.35
C PRO A 678 47.45 8.13 0.54
N ARG A 679 47.23 8.03 1.85
CA ARG A 679 48.28 7.63 2.80
C ARG A 679 48.58 6.13 2.69
N ALA A 680 47.56 5.30 2.48
CA ALA A 680 47.73 3.86 2.27
C ALA A 680 48.54 3.57 1.01
N GLU A 681 48.25 4.27 -0.09
CA GLU A 681 48.98 4.13 -1.35
C GLU A 681 50.46 4.53 -1.20
N GLN A 682 50.74 5.62 -0.50
CA GLN A 682 52.11 6.04 -0.20
C GLN A 682 52.88 5.01 0.63
N LEU A 683 52.26 4.50 1.70
CA LEU A 683 52.88 3.52 2.59
C LEU A 683 53.21 2.23 1.84
N LEU A 684 52.28 1.72 1.03
CA LEU A 684 52.51 0.53 0.21
C LEU A 684 53.62 0.74 -0.82
N GLY A 685 53.68 1.92 -1.46
CA GLY A 685 54.75 2.24 -2.41
C GLY A 685 56.14 2.23 -1.76
N VAL A 686 56.27 2.82 -0.57
CA VAL A 686 57.52 2.80 0.21
C VAL A 686 57.86 1.38 0.66
N GLU A 687 56.88 0.61 1.14
CA GLU A 687 57.05 -0.78 1.55
C GLU A 687 57.55 -1.65 0.38
N GLN A 688 56.96 -1.53 -0.81
CA GLN A 688 57.37 -2.29 -1.99
C GLN A 688 58.80 -1.99 -2.43
N GLN A 689 59.20 -0.71 -2.43
CA GLN A 689 60.58 -0.32 -2.73
C GLN A 689 61.58 -0.93 -1.74
N LEU A 690 61.22 -0.96 -0.46
CA LEU A 690 62.03 -1.56 0.59
C LEU A 690 62.16 -3.09 0.42
N LEU A 691 61.06 -3.76 0.09
CA LEU A 691 61.03 -5.21 -0.15
C LEU A 691 61.82 -5.61 -1.41
N GLN A 692 61.86 -4.76 -2.43
CA GLN A 692 62.72 -4.97 -3.60
C GLN A 692 64.20 -4.88 -3.23
N GLN A 693 64.59 -3.88 -2.42
CA GLN A 693 65.96 -3.75 -1.91
C GLN A 693 66.37 -4.94 -1.04
N LEU A 694 65.46 -5.39 -0.16
CA LEU A 694 65.70 -6.55 0.69
C LEU A 694 65.87 -7.84 -0.14
N ARG A 695 65.11 -8.00 -1.24
CA ARG A 695 65.28 -9.12 -2.18
C ARG A 695 66.65 -9.12 -2.87
N LEU A 696 67.13 -7.96 -3.32
CA LEU A 696 68.45 -7.82 -3.94
C LEU A 696 69.56 -8.14 -2.95
N LEU A 697 69.46 -7.65 -1.72
CA LEU A 697 70.48 -7.90 -0.70
C LEU A 697 70.47 -9.36 -0.21
N ARG A 698 69.32 -10.04 -0.26
CA ARG A 698 69.23 -11.48 0.10
C ARG A 698 70.18 -12.34 -0.73
N GLU A 699 70.45 -11.99 -1.99
CA GLU A 699 71.40 -12.71 -2.84
C GLU A 699 72.84 -12.64 -2.30
N SER A 700 73.18 -11.55 -1.63
CA SER A 700 74.51 -11.32 -1.03
C SER A 700 74.68 -12.00 0.34
N TYR A 701 73.60 -12.46 0.97
CA TYR A 701 73.60 -13.03 2.33
C TYR A 701 72.90 -14.41 2.36
N PRO A 702 73.61 -15.51 2.04
CA PRO A 702 73.03 -16.86 1.98
C PRO A 702 72.35 -17.31 3.29
N ASP A 703 72.85 -16.87 4.44
CA ASP A 703 72.28 -17.23 5.75
C ASP A 703 70.82 -16.75 5.94
N LEU A 704 70.39 -15.71 5.22
CA LEU A 704 69.01 -15.25 5.22
C LEU A 704 68.09 -16.14 4.38
N THR A 705 68.62 -16.81 3.36
CA THR A 705 67.82 -17.67 2.48
C THR A 705 67.37 -18.94 3.19
N THR A 706 68.13 -19.42 4.17
CA THR A 706 67.85 -20.66 4.91
C THR A 706 67.14 -20.42 6.26
N SER A 707 67.03 -19.16 6.68
CA SER A 707 66.36 -18.80 7.92
C SER A 707 64.85 -19.07 7.84
N GLN A 708 64.35 -19.98 8.71
CA GLN A 708 62.92 -20.28 8.81
C GLN A 708 62.07 -19.04 9.13
N ALA A 709 62.61 -18.09 9.91
CA ALA A 709 61.93 -16.84 10.22
C ALA A 709 61.76 -15.95 8.97
N MET A 710 62.76 -15.93 8.08
CA MET A 710 62.71 -15.17 6.84
C MET A 710 61.77 -15.79 5.81
N ILE A 711 61.77 -17.13 5.70
CA ILE A 711 60.83 -17.88 4.84
C ILE A 711 59.39 -17.65 5.32
N GLY A 712 59.12 -17.85 6.62
CA GLY A 712 57.79 -17.62 7.18
C GLY A 712 57.31 -16.16 7.05
N PHE A 713 58.19 -15.17 7.20
CA PHE A 713 57.87 -13.78 6.91
C PHE A 713 57.49 -13.57 5.44
N HIS A 714 58.28 -14.11 4.50
CA HIS A 714 58.02 -13.98 3.07
C HIS A 714 56.67 -14.60 2.69
N ASP A 715 56.39 -15.81 3.17
CA ASP A 715 55.13 -16.52 2.89
C ASP A 715 53.94 -15.74 3.46
N THR A 716 54.04 -15.25 4.69
CA THR A 716 52.99 -14.44 5.32
C THR A 716 52.78 -13.12 4.58
N LEU A 717 53.86 -12.48 4.14
CA LEU A 717 53.79 -11.23 3.38
C LEU A 717 53.14 -11.44 2.00
N VAL A 718 53.49 -12.52 1.29
CA VAL A 718 52.86 -12.91 0.03
C VAL A 718 51.37 -13.18 0.23
N ALA A 719 50.99 -13.88 1.30
CA ALA A 719 49.58 -14.12 1.64
C ALA A 719 48.83 -12.79 1.90
N LEU A 720 49.42 -11.86 2.65
CA LEU A 720 48.83 -10.54 2.90
C LEU A 720 48.82 -9.65 1.64
N GLU A 721 49.78 -9.80 0.72
CA GLU A 721 49.80 -9.11 -0.57
C GLU A 721 48.67 -9.58 -1.48
N ASN A 722 48.48 -10.89 -1.56
CA ASN A 722 47.35 -11.48 -2.26
C ASN A 722 46.02 -11.03 -1.62
N GLU A 723 45.93 -11.04 -0.28
CA GLU A 723 44.76 -10.53 0.46
C GLU A 723 44.42 -9.07 0.08
N VAL A 724 45.41 -8.16 0.12
CA VAL A 724 45.21 -6.75 -0.25
C VAL A 724 44.84 -6.60 -1.74
N ALA A 725 45.44 -7.39 -2.63
CA ALA A 725 45.13 -7.35 -4.07
C ALA A 725 43.67 -7.72 -4.34
N PHE A 726 43.16 -8.80 -3.74
CA PHE A 726 41.75 -9.22 -3.85
C PHE A 726 40.79 -8.18 -3.26
N MET A 727 41.15 -7.57 -2.13
CA MET A 727 40.32 -6.54 -1.50
C MET A 727 40.30 -5.23 -2.27
N ARG A 728 41.41 -4.81 -2.89
CA ARG A 728 41.49 -3.60 -3.73
C ARG A 728 40.49 -3.68 -4.87
N ASP A 729 40.44 -4.80 -5.57
CA ASP A 729 39.54 -5.01 -6.69
C ASP A 729 38.07 -4.91 -6.26
N GLY A 730 37.70 -5.64 -5.18
CA GLY A 730 36.37 -5.57 -4.59
C GLY A 730 35.98 -4.16 -4.09
N PHE A 731 36.92 -3.41 -3.52
CA PHE A 731 36.72 -2.02 -3.09
C PHE A 731 36.47 -1.09 -4.29
N ASN A 732 37.29 -1.17 -5.33
CA ASN A 732 37.16 -0.32 -6.51
C ASN A 732 35.83 -0.56 -7.23
N HIS A 733 35.40 -1.82 -7.37
CA HIS A 733 34.07 -2.12 -7.90
C HIS A 733 32.93 -1.58 -7.04
N ALA A 734 33.07 -1.62 -5.70
CA ALA A 734 32.09 -1.01 -4.81
C ALA A 734 32.02 0.52 -4.98
N VAL A 735 33.18 1.20 -5.08
CA VAL A 735 33.28 2.65 -5.32
C VAL A 735 32.69 3.03 -6.66
N GLU A 736 33.01 2.31 -7.74
CA GLU A 736 32.47 2.53 -9.08
C GLU A 736 30.94 2.52 -9.05
N ARG A 737 30.34 1.47 -8.46
CA ARG A 737 28.89 1.31 -8.42
C ARG A 737 28.22 2.39 -7.58
N TYR A 738 28.81 2.73 -6.44
CA TYR A 738 28.32 3.81 -5.59
C TYR A 738 28.36 5.17 -6.33
N ASN A 739 29.50 5.52 -6.93
CA ASN A 739 29.67 6.77 -7.68
C ASN A 739 28.74 6.86 -8.90
N THR A 740 28.55 5.73 -9.60
CA THR A 740 27.64 5.63 -10.75
C THR A 740 26.19 5.88 -10.33
N ARG A 741 25.74 5.26 -9.23
CA ARG A 741 24.39 5.47 -8.67
C ARG A 741 24.13 6.91 -8.23
N LEU A 742 25.13 7.61 -7.68
CA LEU A 742 25.01 9.03 -7.37
C LEU A 742 24.77 9.92 -8.62
N GLY A 743 25.15 9.44 -9.81
CA GLY A 743 25.00 10.17 -11.07
C GLY A 743 23.73 9.84 -11.87
N HIS A 744 22.93 8.86 -11.46
CA HIS A 744 21.73 8.44 -12.22
C HIS A 744 20.47 9.20 -11.81
N VAL A 745 19.63 9.56 -12.77
CA VAL A 745 18.28 10.08 -12.51
C VAL A 745 17.34 8.91 -12.15
N PRO A 746 16.51 9.02 -11.10
CA PRO A 746 16.26 10.19 -10.22
C PRO A 746 17.12 10.26 -8.94
N GLU A 747 18.04 9.34 -8.73
CA GLU A 747 18.87 9.22 -7.52
C GLU A 747 19.78 10.43 -7.28
N VAL A 748 20.22 11.12 -8.35
CA VAL A 748 21.01 12.34 -8.30
C VAL A 748 20.37 13.48 -7.49
N PHE A 749 19.04 13.62 -7.56
CA PHE A 749 18.32 14.65 -6.79
C PHE A 749 18.38 14.35 -5.30
N LEU A 750 18.16 13.09 -4.93
CA LEU A 750 18.22 12.64 -3.55
C LEU A 750 19.64 12.70 -3.00
N ALA A 751 20.63 12.29 -3.80
CA ALA A 751 22.04 12.36 -3.47
C ALA A 751 22.50 13.79 -3.19
N THR A 752 22.08 14.75 -4.02
CA THR A 752 22.42 16.16 -3.88
C THR A 752 21.74 16.77 -2.64
N LEU A 753 20.44 16.50 -2.45
CA LEU A 753 19.66 17.01 -1.32
C LEU A 753 20.19 16.51 0.03
N LEU A 754 20.57 15.23 0.11
CA LEU A 754 21.06 14.58 1.33
C LEU A 754 22.60 14.55 1.44
N ARG A 755 23.31 15.24 0.53
CA ARG A 755 24.77 15.42 0.54
C ARG A 755 25.58 14.11 0.50
N PHE A 756 25.12 13.10 -0.26
CA PHE A 756 25.94 11.93 -0.54
C PHE A 756 27.14 12.32 -1.42
N ARG A 757 28.35 12.09 -0.92
CA ARG A 757 29.60 12.42 -1.62
C ARG A 757 30.15 11.22 -2.36
N ARG A 758 30.80 11.47 -3.50
CA ARG A 758 31.59 10.46 -4.23
C ARG A 758 32.78 9.98 -3.38
N ARG A 759 33.26 8.77 -3.68
CA ARG A 759 34.43 8.14 -3.04
C ARG A 759 35.54 7.95 -4.06
N ASP A 760 36.79 8.01 -3.61
CA ASP A 760 37.96 7.80 -4.45
C ASP A 760 38.30 6.31 -4.59
N PHE A 761 38.93 5.95 -5.70
CA PHE A 761 39.43 4.60 -5.95
C PHE A 761 40.76 4.37 -5.24
N PHE A 762 41.07 3.12 -4.92
CA PHE A 762 42.36 2.68 -4.39
C PHE A 762 43.22 2.09 -5.51
N ARG A 763 44.30 2.78 -5.85
CA ARG A 763 45.13 2.57 -7.05
C ARG A 763 46.51 2.00 -6.78
N ALA A 764 46.82 1.57 -5.55
CA ALA A 764 48.11 0.96 -5.22
C ALA A 764 48.43 -0.22 -6.17
N GLU A 765 49.64 -0.26 -6.73
CA GLU A 765 50.11 -1.33 -7.64
C GLU A 765 50.43 -2.61 -6.84
N VAL A 766 49.40 -3.36 -6.44
CA VAL A 766 49.56 -4.65 -5.77
C VAL A 766 49.13 -5.77 -6.73
N SER A 767 50.02 -6.69 -7.04
CA SER A 767 49.77 -7.83 -7.94
C SER A 767 49.67 -9.14 -7.16
N VAL A 768 48.84 -10.07 -7.63
CA VAL A 768 48.79 -11.43 -7.06
C VAL A 768 50.12 -12.13 -7.32
N ALA A 769 50.87 -12.43 -6.28
CA ALA A 769 52.17 -13.08 -6.38
C ALA A 769 51.99 -14.60 -6.48
N THR A 770 52.65 -15.22 -7.47
CA THR A 770 52.80 -16.67 -7.59
C THR A 770 54.02 -17.12 -6.78
N PRO A 771 53.93 -18.17 -5.95
CA PRO A 771 55.09 -18.65 -5.19
C PRO A 771 56.22 -19.10 -6.14
N PRO A 772 57.49 -18.88 -5.78
CA PRO A 772 58.61 -19.33 -6.59
C PRO A 772 58.61 -20.85 -6.71
N ASP A 773 58.93 -21.34 -7.91
CA ASP A 773 59.05 -22.76 -8.21
C ASP A 773 60.17 -23.39 -7.36
N VAL A 774 59.77 -24.13 -6.32
CA VAL A 774 60.67 -24.78 -5.36
C VAL A 774 61.56 -25.84 -6.03
N SER A 775 61.25 -26.29 -7.26
CA SER A 775 62.13 -27.18 -8.02
C SER A 775 63.46 -26.52 -8.41
N ALA A 776 63.52 -25.18 -8.46
CA ALA A 776 64.74 -24.42 -8.71
C ALA A 776 65.61 -24.22 -7.44
N MET A 777 65.11 -24.56 -6.25
CA MET A 777 65.79 -24.36 -4.96
C MET A 777 66.44 -25.62 -4.38
N VAL A 778 66.32 -26.78 -5.05
CA VAL A 778 67.09 -27.97 -4.71
C VAL A 778 68.37 -27.95 -5.56
N PRO A 779 69.58 -27.80 -4.99
CA PRO A 779 70.79 -27.95 -5.77
C PRO A 779 70.80 -29.36 -6.36
N SER A 780 70.95 -29.47 -7.69
CA SER A 780 71.05 -30.76 -8.34
C SER A 780 72.26 -31.50 -7.75
N THR A 781 72.01 -32.55 -6.98
CA THR A 781 73.05 -33.48 -6.56
C THR A 781 73.57 -34.18 -7.81
N LYS A 782 74.77 -33.80 -8.24
CA LYS A 782 75.61 -34.58 -9.15
C LYS A 782 76.92 -34.91 -8.47
#